data_AF-A0A414AX04-F1
#
_entry.id   AF-A0A414AX04-F1
#
_cell.length_a   1.000
_cell.length_b   1.000
_cell.length_c   1.000
_cell.angle_alpha   90.00
_cell.angle_beta   90.00
_cell.angle_gamma   90.00
#
_symmetry.space_group_name_H-M   'P 1'
#
loop_
_entity.id
_entity.type
_entity.pdbx_description
1 polymer ?
#
loop_
_entity_poly.entity_id
_entity_poly.type
_entity_poly.pdbx_seq_one_letter_code
_entity_poly.pdbx_strand_id
1 'polypeptide(L)'
;MTEGCEVKEMGFTEIEKAGKQIFEQFPVIKRTAKRVYQLANVATSGEAFKVEGAVTRVSPDDGYEYFYGYYDKSPWDATDRYMIALKMKQTYKSVAPKEVGAVCLIDTKKDNKIYKIGVTHSWNVQQGCMAQWMGPDFKSRVIYNDFRDGKYCSVIYSLKEKQEVKVFPLPVYDVSRDGTYALSLDFNRLHRMRPGYGYSNLPDASKGVLCPEETCIWKMNIENGEVEDLFKYTDFAAFGHDASMDGAEHKVNHLMISPNGKRFMVLHRWFQKGRKHTRLVTVNLDKTEMYNLSDDVFVSHCYWKNDKEILSFLRKKETGDHYYLMRDKTQEYKLYWPELNTDGHCSYSPDRRYIITDTYPNRKRIASVYLCTEEENTSRKIARVFSPFRYDNDCRCDLHPRWSRSGDKICIDSVHEGKRGVYVIPVPVYSKPAPLKLSQDEKIPRILHSVWMGGGPKSDVVKKSMQSWKTYCSDYQVMEWSEDNVDLENTCEYVKQAYEKKKWAFVSDYVRLKALYEYGGIYMDTDMEVLRNIDEFLTYDGFVCAESHHTVCTAIIAAKPHAEWVKELLDEYQHISFVKEDNSLDTLPNTKRLQRYLEKKYSYHWADTVQELEEGFMIFPQKYFSPLNCFTGVLNLTDNTYTFHHYDNTWKSSKDKLKKKVMQVVTKVIGEDTRYKLVELKSGSGKE
;
A
#
# COMPACT_ATOMS: atom_id res chain seq x y z
N MET A 1 -25.76 63.19 16.14
CA MET A 1 -25.00 62.16 16.86
C MET A 1 -25.36 60.83 16.26
N THR A 2 -24.39 60.26 15.57
CA THR A 2 -24.39 58.95 14.92
C THR A 2 -24.33 57.86 15.98
N GLU A 3 -25.32 56.97 16.04
CA GLU A 3 -25.21 55.70 16.75
C GLU A 3 -25.19 54.56 15.73
N GLY A 4 -24.12 53.77 15.83
CA GLY A 4 -23.65 52.82 14.84
C GLY A 4 -24.48 51.54 14.78
N CYS A 5 -24.74 51.11 13.55
CA CYS A 5 -25.10 49.74 13.24
C CYS A 5 -23.79 48.93 13.21
N GLU A 6 -23.48 48.17 14.26
CA GLU A 6 -22.42 47.17 14.23
C GLU A 6 -22.82 46.03 13.29
N VAL A 7 -22.27 46.05 12.07
CA VAL A 7 -22.24 44.90 11.20
C VAL A 7 -21.27 43.89 11.83
N LYS A 8 -21.82 42.83 12.46
CA LYS A 8 -21.02 41.67 12.85
C LYS A 8 -20.39 41.07 11.58
N GLU A 9 -19.08 41.21 11.44
CA GLU A 9 -18.30 40.44 10.46
C GLU A 9 -18.49 38.94 10.74
N MET A 10 -19.18 38.25 9.84
CA MET A 10 -19.22 36.80 9.84
C MET A 10 -17.81 36.27 9.56
N GLY A 11 -17.23 35.57 10.53
CA GLY A 11 -15.95 34.89 10.36
C GLY A 11 -16.00 33.91 9.19
N PHE A 12 -14.87 33.74 8.51
CA PHE A 12 -14.67 32.86 7.34
C PHE A 12 -15.25 31.44 7.55
N THR A 13 -15.26 30.95 8.79
CA THR A 13 -15.79 29.65 9.23
C THR A 13 -17.32 29.56 9.23
N GLU A 14 -18.04 30.66 9.47
CA GLU A 14 -19.52 30.70 9.40
C GLU A 14 -20.00 30.79 7.95
N ILE A 15 -19.25 31.50 7.09
CA ILE A 15 -19.48 31.56 5.65
C ILE A 15 -19.24 30.18 5.02
N GLU A 16 -18.22 29.43 5.45
CA GLU A 16 -18.02 28.04 5.03
C GLU A 16 -19.12 27.10 5.51
N LYS A 17 -19.62 27.23 6.75
CA LYS A 17 -20.74 26.44 7.27
C LYS A 17 -22.06 26.74 6.54
N ALA A 18 -22.36 28.02 6.30
CA ALA A 18 -23.52 28.47 5.54
C ALA A 18 -23.42 28.02 4.07
N GLY A 19 -22.23 28.14 3.46
CA GLY A 19 -21.94 27.62 2.13
C GLY A 19 -22.15 26.11 2.05
N LYS A 20 -21.69 25.34 3.03
CA LYS A 20 -21.86 23.87 3.07
C LYS A 20 -23.34 23.47 3.16
N GLN A 21 -24.14 24.18 3.95
CA GLN A 21 -25.59 23.98 4.06
C GLN A 21 -26.34 24.40 2.79
N ILE A 22 -25.97 25.51 2.15
CA ILE A 22 -26.54 25.96 0.88
C ILE A 22 -26.19 24.98 -0.25
N PHE A 23 -24.95 24.49 -0.32
CA PHE A 23 -24.54 23.49 -1.30
C PHE A 23 -25.16 22.10 -1.07
N GLU A 24 -25.57 21.77 0.16
CA GLU A 24 -26.36 20.58 0.46
C GLU A 24 -27.80 20.68 -0.08
N GLN A 25 -28.37 21.89 -0.17
CA GLN A 25 -29.69 22.14 -0.73
C GLN A 25 -29.73 22.16 -2.26
N PHE A 26 -28.58 22.35 -2.93
CA PHE A 26 -28.47 22.37 -4.40
C PHE A 26 -27.45 21.34 -4.94
N PRO A 27 -27.77 20.04 -4.92
CA PRO A 27 -26.85 18.96 -5.27
C PRO A 27 -26.31 19.03 -6.71
N VAL A 28 -27.08 19.61 -7.64
CA VAL A 28 -26.66 19.78 -9.04
C VAL A 28 -25.55 20.83 -9.17
N ILE A 29 -25.69 21.98 -8.50
CA ILE A 29 -24.69 23.07 -8.53
C ILE A 29 -23.38 22.59 -7.86
N LYS A 30 -23.50 21.89 -6.72
CA LYS A 30 -22.35 21.26 -6.03
C LYS A 30 -21.61 20.27 -6.93
N ARG A 31 -22.33 19.45 -7.70
CA ARG A 31 -21.75 18.47 -8.63
C ARG A 31 -21.04 19.16 -9.79
N THR A 32 -21.63 20.21 -10.37
CA THR A 32 -21.03 20.98 -11.47
C THR A 32 -19.78 21.74 -11.02
N ALA A 33 -19.82 22.44 -9.88
CA ALA A 33 -18.67 23.14 -9.33
C ALA A 33 -17.52 22.18 -9.00
N LYS A 34 -17.81 21.03 -8.36
CA LYS A 34 -16.84 19.96 -8.13
C LYS A 34 -16.22 19.46 -9.43
N ARG A 35 -17.03 19.29 -10.48
CA ARG A 35 -16.56 18.80 -11.78
C ARG A 35 -15.63 19.79 -12.48
N VAL A 36 -15.97 21.08 -12.51
CA VAL A 36 -15.11 22.14 -13.08
C VAL A 36 -13.79 22.21 -12.33
N TYR A 37 -13.84 22.19 -11.00
CA TYR A 37 -12.65 22.18 -10.16
C TYR A 37 -11.78 20.93 -10.39
N GLN A 38 -12.37 19.74 -10.48
CA GLN A 38 -11.62 18.51 -10.80
C GLN A 38 -11.01 18.56 -12.21
N LEU A 39 -11.72 19.06 -13.21
CA LEU A 39 -11.21 19.21 -14.57
C LEU A 39 -9.98 20.13 -14.59
N ALA A 40 -10.04 21.26 -13.89
CA ALA A 40 -8.91 22.17 -13.76
C ALA A 40 -7.69 21.48 -13.09
N ASN A 41 -7.90 20.78 -11.96
CA ASN A 41 -6.83 20.07 -11.26
C ASN A 41 -6.20 18.95 -12.11
N VAL A 42 -7.00 18.20 -12.87
CA VAL A 42 -6.47 17.16 -13.75
C VAL A 42 -5.66 17.79 -14.89
N ALA A 43 -6.19 18.83 -15.53
CA ALA A 43 -5.53 19.52 -16.64
C ALA A 43 -4.18 20.15 -16.24
N THR A 44 -4.07 20.69 -15.02
CA THR A 44 -2.83 21.31 -14.53
C THR A 44 -1.82 20.32 -13.94
N SER A 45 -2.26 19.14 -13.47
CA SER A 45 -1.38 18.17 -12.82
C SER A 45 -0.48 17.36 -13.76
N GLY A 46 -0.87 17.19 -15.03
CA GLY A 46 -0.22 16.24 -15.94
C GLY A 46 -0.28 14.78 -15.48
N GLU A 47 -1.16 14.42 -14.54
CA GLU A 47 -1.30 13.07 -13.96
C GLU A 47 -2.40 12.21 -14.62
N ALA A 48 -3.06 12.72 -15.67
CA ALA A 48 -4.07 11.96 -16.38
C ALA A 48 -3.50 10.65 -16.94
N PHE A 49 -4.23 9.55 -16.76
CA PHE A 49 -3.85 8.20 -17.22
C PHE A 49 -2.55 7.63 -16.63
N LYS A 50 -1.98 8.25 -15.57
CA LYS A 50 -0.83 7.68 -14.87
C LYS A 50 -1.21 6.45 -14.06
N VAL A 51 -0.29 5.50 -14.05
CA VAL A 51 -0.27 4.33 -13.16
C VAL A 51 1.09 4.34 -12.47
N GLU A 52 1.08 4.18 -11.15
CA GLU A 52 2.30 4.01 -10.35
C GLU A 52 2.19 2.70 -9.56
N GLY A 53 3.31 2.03 -9.35
CA GLY A 53 3.36 0.67 -8.79
C GLY A 53 3.25 -0.42 -9.86
N ALA A 54 3.48 -1.67 -9.44
CA ALA A 54 3.51 -2.85 -10.33
C ALA A 54 2.09 -3.36 -10.67
N VAL A 55 1.23 -2.51 -11.21
CA VAL A 55 -0.16 -2.83 -11.56
C VAL A 55 -0.20 -3.50 -12.93
N THR A 56 -0.54 -4.79 -12.98
CA THR A 56 -0.58 -5.58 -14.23
C THR A 56 -1.99 -6.07 -14.51
N ARG A 57 -2.48 -5.87 -15.74
CA ARG A 57 -3.79 -6.38 -16.16
C ARG A 57 -3.77 -7.91 -16.27
N VAL A 58 -4.81 -8.56 -15.75
CA VAL A 58 -5.05 -10.01 -15.94
C VAL A 58 -6.29 -10.30 -16.78
N SER A 59 -7.24 -9.36 -16.89
CA SER A 59 -8.38 -9.52 -17.79
C SER A 59 -7.99 -9.28 -19.27
N PRO A 60 -8.65 -9.92 -20.25
CA PRO A 60 -8.38 -9.68 -21.67
C PRO A 60 -8.64 -8.25 -22.13
N ASP A 61 -7.91 -7.84 -23.17
CA ASP A 61 -8.21 -6.64 -23.95
C ASP A 61 -9.01 -6.97 -25.22
N ASP A 62 -10.24 -7.46 -25.07
CA ASP A 62 -11.09 -7.94 -26.19
C ASP A 62 -12.31 -7.06 -26.45
N GLY A 63 -12.23 -5.77 -26.09
CA GLY A 63 -13.33 -4.80 -26.21
C GLY A 63 -14.45 -4.94 -25.16
N TYR A 64 -14.40 -5.94 -24.28
CA TYR A 64 -15.28 -6.04 -23.11
C TYR A 64 -14.66 -5.40 -21.86
N GLU A 65 -15.50 -5.22 -20.85
CA GLU A 65 -15.12 -4.81 -19.51
C GLU A 65 -15.15 -6.03 -18.57
N TYR A 66 -14.21 -6.07 -17.63
CA TYR A 66 -14.08 -7.13 -16.65
C TYR A 66 -13.92 -6.56 -15.25
N PHE A 67 -14.58 -7.17 -14.28
CA PHE A 67 -14.39 -6.85 -12.86
C PHE A 67 -14.83 -8.03 -11.99
N TYR A 68 -14.32 -8.10 -10.76
CA TYR A 68 -14.76 -9.13 -9.82
C TYR A 68 -16.00 -8.68 -9.02
N GLY A 69 -15.94 -7.50 -8.38
CA GLY A 69 -17.02 -7.01 -7.53
C GLY A 69 -16.52 -6.46 -6.21
N TYR A 70 -17.08 -6.95 -5.10
CA TYR A 70 -16.84 -6.39 -3.77
C TYR A 70 -15.45 -6.74 -3.19
N TYR A 71 -15.07 -6.13 -2.06
CA TYR A 71 -13.69 -6.17 -1.53
C TYR A 71 -13.39 -7.32 -0.55
N ASP A 72 -14.43 -7.92 0.05
CA ASP A 72 -14.33 -8.78 1.22
C ASP A 72 -14.05 -10.26 0.90
N LYS A 73 -13.90 -10.60 -0.39
CA LYS A 73 -13.75 -11.97 -0.88
C LYS A 73 -12.60 -12.09 -1.86
N SER A 74 -11.83 -13.16 -1.75
CA SER A 74 -10.74 -13.44 -2.69
C SER A 74 -11.30 -13.91 -4.05
N PRO A 75 -10.89 -13.30 -5.18
CA PRO A 75 -11.27 -13.78 -6.50
C PRO A 75 -10.54 -15.08 -6.88
N TRP A 76 -9.47 -15.43 -6.17
CA TRP A 76 -8.65 -16.60 -6.44
C TRP A 76 -9.17 -17.87 -5.76
N ASP A 77 -9.05 -18.97 -6.50
CA ASP A 77 -9.14 -20.32 -5.95
C ASP A 77 -7.97 -20.61 -5.01
N ALA A 78 -8.06 -21.66 -4.20
CA ALA A 78 -7.02 -22.04 -3.24
C ALA A 78 -5.62 -22.27 -3.84
N THR A 79 -5.52 -22.47 -5.16
CA THR A 79 -4.24 -22.66 -5.87
C THR A 79 -3.69 -21.39 -6.52
N ASP A 80 -4.40 -20.26 -6.39
CA ASP A 80 -4.12 -18.98 -7.07
C ASP A 80 -4.03 -19.06 -8.61
N ARG A 81 -4.61 -20.11 -9.20
CA ARG A 81 -4.61 -20.34 -10.65
C ARG A 81 -5.82 -19.69 -11.33
N TYR A 82 -7.00 -19.85 -10.75
CA TYR A 82 -8.25 -19.41 -11.35
C TYR A 82 -8.78 -18.18 -10.61
N MET A 83 -9.00 -17.09 -11.34
CA MET A 83 -9.66 -15.88 -10.83
C MET A 83 -11.09 -15.78 -11.35
N ILE A 84 -12.05 -15.53 -10.48
CA ILE A 84 -13.42 -15.21 -10.90
C ILE A 84 -13.45 -13.77 -11.47
N ALA A 85 -14.17 -13.57 -12.57
CA ALA A 85 -14.48 -12.25 -13.10
C ALA A 85 -15.84 -12.24 -13.82
N LEU A 86 -16.52 -11.10 -13.79
CA LEU A 86 -17.67 -10.80 -14.64
C LEU A 86 -17.21 -10.15 -15.94
N LYS A 87 -17.69 -10.66 -17.07
CA LYS A 87 -17.51 -10.07 -18.41
C LYS A 87 -18.76 -9.32 -18.84
N MET A 88 -18.62 -8.01 -19.05
CA MET A 88 -19.71 -7.07 -19.32
C MET A 88 -19.40 -6.09 -20.45
N LYS A 89 -20.37 -5.26 -20.83
CA LYS A 89 -20.19 -4.08 -21.69
C LYS A 89 -20.62 -2.82 -20.94
N GLN A 90 -19.86 -1.73 -21.12
CA GLN A 90 -20.26 -0.36 -20.77
C GLN A 90 -20.71 -0.16 -19.31
N THR A 91 -19.92 -0.63 -18.34
CA THR A 91 -20.27 -0.55 -16.89
C THR A 91 -20.38 0.88 -16.35
N TYR A 92 -20.04 1.89 -17.16
CA TYR A 92 -20.22 3.30 -16.84
C TYR A 92 -21.63 3.84 -17.10
N LYS A 93 -22.49 3.12 -17.84
CA LYS A 93 -23.81 3.62 -18.27
C LYS A 93 -24.92 3.46 -17.24
N SER A 94 -24.93 2.34 -16.51
CA SER A 94 -25.96 2.02 -15.52
C SER A 94 -25.34 1.30 -14.33
N VAL A 95 -25.92 1.54 -13.15
CA VAL A 95 -25.44 0.99 -11.88
C VAL A 95 -25.80 -0.49 -11.69
N ALA A 96 -26.91 -0.91 -12.29
CA ALA A 96 -27.41 -2.28 -12.31
C ALA A 96 -28.05 -2.52 -13.69
N PRO A 97 -27.22 -2.75 -14.72
CA PRO A 97 -27.68 -2.84 -16.10
C PRO A 97 -28.53 -4.10 -16.32
N LYS A 98 -29.50 -3.99 -17.24
CA LYS A 98 -30.37 -5.13 -17.60
C LYS A 98 -29.66 -6.15 -18.49
N GLU A 99 -28.49 -5.80 -19.03
CA GLU A 99 -27.70 -6.72 -19.84
C GLU A 99 -27.25 -7.93 -19.02
N VAL A 100 -27.34 -9.11 -19.64
CA VAL A 100 -26.87 -10.37 -19.06
C VAL A 100 -25.35 -10.34 -18.92
N GLY A 101 -24.86 -10.70 -17.74
CA GLY A 101 -23.44 -10.86 -17.46
C GLY A 101 -22.95 -12.27 -17.67
N ALA A 102 -21.71 -12.42 -18.13
CA ALA A 102 -21.04 -13.71 -18.16
C ALA A 102 -20.14 -13.87 -16.93
N VAL A 103 -20.36 -14.95 -16.17
CA VAL A 103 -19.48 -15.34 -15.07
C VAL A 103 -18.35 -16.18 -15.65
N CYS A 104 -17.12 -15.76 -15.40
CA CYS A 104 -15.92 -16.29 -16.05
C CYS A 104 -14.85 -16.67 -15.01
N LEU A 105 -13.98 -17.60 -15.41
CA LEU A 105 -12.71 -17.89 -14.77
C LEU A 105 -11.56 -17.44 -15.68
N ILE A 106 -10.60 -16.70 -15.11
CA ILE A 106 -9.31 -16.36 -15.73
C ILE A 106 -8.28 -17.39 -15.25
N ASP A 107 -7.67 -18.15 -16.17
CA ASP A 107 -6.59 -19.09 -15.86
C ASP A 107 -5.22 -18.41 -15.95
N THR A 108 -4.71 -17.97 -14.81
CA THR A 108 -3.45 -17.21 -14.70
C THR A 108 -2.22 -18.02 -15.09
N LYS A 109 -2.34 -19.34 -15.20
CA LYS A 109 -1.26 -20.25 -15.64
C LYS A 109 -1.33 -20.59 -17.12
N LYS A 110 -2.34 -20.10 -17.84
CA LYS A 110 -2.53 -20.35 -19.28
C LYS A 110 -2.82 -19.05 -20.02
N ASP A 111 -1.87 -18.13 -19.96
CA ASP A 111 -1.93 -16.83 -20.65
C ASP A 111 -3.24 -16.08 -20.40
N ASN A 112 -3.69 -16.09 -19.15
CA ASN A 112 -4.95 -15.47 -18.70
C ASN A 112 -6.19 -15.89 -19.51
N LYS A 113 -6.21 -17.13 -20.02
CA LYS A 113 -7.33 -17.64 -20.81
C LYS A 113 -8.63 -17.60 -20.01
N ILE A 114 -9.70 -17.11 -20.66
CA ILE A 114 -11.05 -17.03 -20.10
C ILE A 114 -11.85 -18.31 -20.36
N TYR A 115 -12.51 -18.79 -19.32
CA TYR A 115 -13.52 -19.84 -19.38
C TYR A 115 -14.84 -19.31 -18.84
N LYS A 116 -15.88 -19.25 -19.67
CA LYS A 116 -17.22 -18.92 -19.21
C LYS A 116 -17.78 -20.11 -18.43
N ILE A 117 -18.19 -19.89 -17.19
CA ILE A 117 -18.78 -20.91 -16.31
C ILE A 117 -20.29 -20.73 -16.13
N GLY A 118 -20.81 -19.54 -16.43
CA GLY A 118 -22.23 -19.27 -16.27
C GLY A 118 -22.65 -17.92 -16.85
N VAL A 119 -23.92 -17.60 -16.65
CA VAL A 119 -24.49 -16.26 -16.87
C VAL A 119 -25.20 -15.79 -15.62
N THR A 120 -25.30 -14.48 -15.46
CA THR A 120 -26.08 -13.85 -14.41
C THR A 120 -26.95 -12.75 -14.96
N HIS A 121 -28.20 -12.74 -14.54
CA HIS A 121 -29.18 -11.68 -14.79
C HIS A 121 -29.30 -10.74 -13.58
N SER A 122 -28.60 -11.01 -12.47
CA SER A 122 -28.60 -10.20 -11.25
C SER A 122 -27.18 -9.78 -10.87
N TRP A 123 -26.82 -8.56 -11.25
CA TRP A 123 -25.54 -7.99 -10.92
C TRP A 123 -25.60 -6.46 -10.83
N ASN A 124 -24.60 -5.87 -10.18
CA ASN A 124 -24.41 -4.42 -10.14
C ASN A 124 -22.92 -4.05 -10.25
N VAL A 125 -22.64 -2.77 -10.44
CA VAL A 125 -21.27 -2.29 -10.71
C VAL A 125 -20.36 -2.21 -9.48
N GLN A 126 -20.84 -2.39 -8.25
CA GLN A 126 -19.98 -2.37 -7.06
C GLN A 126 -19.72 -3.77 -6.50
N GLN A 127 -20.76 -4.60 -6.45
CA GLN A 127 -20.76 -5.93 -5.84
C GLN A 127 -20.71 -7.07 -6.86
N GLY A 128 -20.92 -6.78 -8.15
CA GLY A 128 -21.08 -7.82 -9.16
C GLY A 128 -22.31 -8.68 -8.86
N CYS A 129 -22.16 -10.00 -8.99
CA CYS A 129 -23.18 -10.99 -8.63
C CYS A 129 -22.84 -11.74 -7.32
N MET A 130 -22.03 -11.13 -6.43
CA MET A 130 -21.54 -11.74 -5.19
C MET A 130 -20.87 -13.12 -5.39
N ALA A 131 -20.24 -13.31 -6.54
CA ALA A 131 -19.57 -14.56 -6.88
C ALA A 131 -18.41 -14.84 -5.92
N GLN A 132 -18.28 -16.09 -5.47
CA GLN A 132 -17.25 -16.48 -4.50
C GLN A 132 -16.91 -17.96 -4.58
N TRP A 133 -15.64 -18.28 -4.27
CA TRP A 133 -15.17 -19.67 -4.10
C TRP A 133 -15.73 -20.26 -2.81
N MET A 134 -16.28 -21.47 -2.89
CA MET A 134 -16.90 -22.12 -1.74
C MET A 134 -15.89 -22.93 -0.92
N GLY A 135 -16.04 -22.87 0.40
CA GLY A 135 -15.34 -23.74 1.33
C GLY A 135 -15.81 -25.21 1.29
N PRO A 136 -15.09 -26.09 2.01
CA PRO A 136 -13.85 -25.80 2.73
C PRO A 136 -12.60 -25.78 1.82
N ASP A 137 -12.70 -26.24 0.58
CA ASP A 137 -11.53 -26.39 -0.31
C ASP A 137 -11.17 -25.13 -1.10
N PHE A 138 -12.12 -24.18 -1.24
CA PHE A 138 -11.98 -22.94 -2.00
C PHE A 138 -11.44 -23.11 -3.43
N LYS A 139 -11.66 -24.27 -4.06
CA LYS A 139 -11.13 -24.57 -5.40
C LYS A 139 -12.06 -25.35 -6.32
N SER A 140 -12.99 -26.13 -5.78
CA SER A 140 -13.81 -27.02 -6.61
C SER A 140 -15.12 -26.39 -7.08
N ARG A 141 -15.63 -25.42 -6.33
CA ARG A 141 -16.98 -24.87 -6.53
C ARG A 141 -16.99 -23.34 -6.42
N VAL A 142 -17.77 -22.72 -7.29
CA VAL A 142 -18.09 -21.29 -7.26
C VAL A 142 -19.58 -21.15 -7.08
N ILE A 143 -20.00 -20.25 -6.19
CA ILE A 143 -21.39 -19.82 -6.06
C ILE A 143 -21.53 -18.37 -6.52
N TYR A 144 -22.60 -18.05 -7.25
CA TYR A 144 -22.92 -16.70 -7.70
C TYR A 144 -24.43 -16.48 -7.77
N ASN A 145 -24.87 -15.23 -7.73
CA ASN A 145 -26.29 -14.87 -7.81
C ASN A 145 -26.77 -14.74 -9.25
N ASP A 146 -28.04 -15.10 -9.47
CA ASP A 146 -28.72 -15.02 -10.76
C ASP A 146 -30.22 -14.72 -10.56
N PHE A 147 -30.94 -14.48 -11.65
CA PHE A 147 -32.38 -14.29 -11.67
C PHE A 147 -33.00 -15.24 -12.69
N ARG A 148 -33.83 -16.17 -12.23
CA ARG A 148 -34.46 -17.22 -13.03
C ARG A 148 -35.94 -17.27 -12.72
N ASP A 149 -36.76 -17.43 -13.76
CA ASP A 149 -38.22 -17.61 -13.63
C ASP A 149 -38.91 -16.54 -12.76
N GLY A 150 -38.45 -15.29 -12.89
CA GLY A 150 -39.00 -14.16 -12.13
C GLY A 150 -38.55 -14.09 -10.66
N LYS A 151 -37.59 -14.91 -10.23
CA LYS A 151 -37.10 -15.00 -8.85
C LYS A 151 -35.59 -14.87 -8.78
N TYR A 152 -35.12 -14.27 -7.70
CA TYR A 152 -33.69 -14.32 -7.36
C TYR A 152 -33.30 -15.75 -6.97
N CYS A 153 -32.06 -16.11 -7.29
CA CYS A 153 -31.49 -17.40 -6.93
C CYS A 153 -29.98 -17.27 -6.78
N SER A 154 -29.35 -18.33 -6.28
CA SER A 154 -27.91 -18.52 -6.37
C SER A 154 -27.60 -19.88 -6.98
N VAL A 155 -26.48 -19.96 -7.69
CA VAL A 155 -26.11 -21.09 -8.54
C VAL A 155 -24.72 -21.57 -8.13
N ILE A 156 -24.57 -22.88 -7.91
CA ILE A 156 -23.27 -23.52 -7.72
C ILE A 156 -22.81 -24.11 -9.05
N TYR A 157 -21.64 -23.69 -9.50
CA TYR A 157 -20.89 -24.32 -10.59
C TYR A 157 -19.75 -25.18 -10.04
N SER A 158 -19.64 -26.42 -10.52
CA SER A 158 -18.58 -27.36 -10.17
C SER A 158 -17.49 -27.37 -11.25
N LEU A 159 -16.24 -27.08 -10.88
CA LEU A 159 -15.10 -27.20 -11.79
C LEU A 159 -14.77 -28.65 -12.14
N LYS A 160 -15.07 -29.58 -11.23
CA LYS A 160 -14.86 -31.03 -11.44
C LYS A 160 -15.81 -31.56 -12.52
N GLU A 161 -17.09 -31.19 -12.43
CA GLU A 161 -18.14 -31.66 -13.36
C GLU A 161 -18.28 -30.75 -14.59
N LYS A 162 -17.75 -29.53 -14.51
CA LYS A 162 -17.84 -28.49 -15.55
C LYS A 162 -19.27 -28.09 -15.91
N GLN A 163 -20.14 -28.04 -14.90
CA GLN A 163 -21.54 -27.68 -15.04
C GLN A 163 -22.09 -27.03 -13.77
N GLU A 164 -23.24 -26.38 -13.90
CA GLU A 164 -24.07 -26.00 -12.76
C GLU A 164 -24.60 -27.27 -12.09
N VAL A 165 -24.39 -27.40 -10.78
CA VAL A 165 -24.77 -28.60 -10.01
C VAL A 165 -25.93 -28.35 -9.05
N LYS A 166 -26.21 -27.09 -8.73
CA LYS A 166 -27.30 -26.73 -7.81
C LYS A 166 -27.77 -25.29 -8.01
N VAL A 167 -29.07 -25.08 -7.86
CA VAL A 167 -29.71 -23.76 -7.82
C VAL A 167 -30.49 -23.65 -6.51
N PHE A 168 -30.31 -22.54 -5.81
CA PHE A 168 -30.97 -22.26 -4.53
C PHE A 168 -32.00 -21.14 -4.65
N PRO A 169 -33.02 -21.12 -3.77
CA PRO A 169 -34.14 -20.19 -3.88
C PRO A 169 -33.81 -18.75 -3.46
N LEU A 170 -32.62 -18.49 -2.92
CA LEU A 170 -32.19 -17.15 -2.50
C LEU A 170 -30.85 -16.75 -3.13
N PRO A 171 -30.65 -15.44 -3.42
CA PRO A 171 -29.34 -14.90 -3.67
C PRO A 171 -28.51 -14.93 -2.38
N VAL A 172 -27.19 -15.04 -2.47
CA VAL A 172 -26.28 -15.04 -1.33
C VAL A 172 -25.53 -13.71 -1.20
N TYR A 173 -25.32 -13.25 0.03
CA TYR A 173 -24.41 -12.14 0.32
C TYR A 173 -23.06 -12.66 0.82
N ASP A 174 -23.06 -13.63 1.73
CA ASP A 174 -21.85 -14.23 2.27
C ASP A 174 -22.05 -15.73 2.57
N VAL A 175 -21.00 -16.52 2.42
CA VAL A 175 -21.02 -17.98 2.59
C VAL A 175 -20.05 -18.36 3.70
N SER A 176 -20.46 -19.28 4.58
CA SER A 176 -19.62 -19.74 5.68
C SER A 176 -18.33 -20.38 5.16
N ARG A 177 -17.23 -20.28 5.93
CA ARG A 177 -15.91 -20.78 5.49
C ARG A 177 -15.84 -22.29 5.29
N ASP A 178 -16.71 -23.04 5.94
CA ASP A 178 -16.88 -24.48 5.77
C ASP A 178 -17.85 -24.82 4.61
N GLY A 179 -18.55 -23.83 4.05
CA GLY A 179 -19.49 -23.98 2.95
C GLY A 179 -20.83 -24.62 3.32
N THR A 180 -21.19 -24.68 4.61
CA THR A 180 -22.41 -25.35 5.10
C THR A 180 -23.65 -24.47 5.06
N TYR A 181 -23.52 -23.15 5.20
CA TYR A 181 -24.64 -22.22 5.10
C TYR A 181 -24.24 -20.89 4.44
N ALA A 182 -25.23 -20.12 4.01
CA ALA A 182 -25.06 -18.77 3.49
C ALA A 182 -26.02 -17.80 4.16
N LEU A 183 -25.65 -16.52 4.19
CA LEU A 183 -26.53 -15.44 4.59
C LEU A 183 -26.97 -14.63 3.36
N SER A 184 -28.23 -14.21 3.38
CA SER A 184 -28.82 -13.29 2.40
C SER A 184 -29.38 -12.06 3.10
N LEU A 185 -29.69 -11.03 2.32
CA LEU A 185 -30.40 -9.84 2.76
C LEU A 185 -31.36 -9.33 1.69
N ASP A 186 -32.16 -8.32 2.03
CA ASP A 186 -33.09 -7.72 1.08
C ASP A 186 -32.33 -6.88 0.03
N PHE A 187 -32.01 -7.53 -1.10
CA PHE A 187 -31.31 -6.91 -2.21
C PHE A 187 -32.13 -5.80 -2.89
N ASN A 188 -33.46 -5.85 -2.85
CA ASN A 188 -34.32 -4.86 -3.48
C ASN A 188 -34.30 -3.54 -2.70
N ARG A 189 -34.52 -3.63 -1.39
CA ARG A 189 -34.46 -2.45 -0.51
C ARG A 189 -33.06 -1.86 -0.44
N LEU A 190 -32.03 -2.71 -0.42
CA LEU A 190 -30.64 -2.26 -0.53
C LEU A 190 -30.41 -1.47 -1.81
N HIS A 191 -30.92 -1.96 -2.96
CA HIS A 191 -30.79 -1.27 -4.24
C HIS A 191 -31.51 0.07 -4.28
N ARG A 192 -32.78 0.11 -3.86
CA ARG A 192 -33.55 1.37 -3.83
C ARG A 192 -32.87 2.42 -2.96
N MET A 193 -32.38 2.03 -1.79
CA MET A 193 -31.79 2.95 -0.82
C MET A 193 -30.29 3.20 -1.04
N ARG A 194 -29.63 2.48 -1.95
CA ARG A 194 -28.25 2.73 -2.40
C ARG A 194 -28.05 2.14 -3.81
N PRO A 195 -28.38 2.91 -4.86
CA PRO A 195 -28.09 2.50 -6.23
C PRO A 195 -26.62 2.12 -6.40
N GLY A 196 -26.36 1.03 -7.13
CA GLY A 196 -25.04 0.42 -7.27
C GLY A 196 -24.74 -0.68 -6.26
N TYR A 197 -25.58 -0.88 -5.24
CA TYR A 197 -25.60 -2.03 -4.35
C TYR A 197 -26.97 -2.71 -4.49
N GLY A 198 -27.14 -3.94 -4.00
CA GLY A 198 -28.41 -4.66 -4.16
C GLY A 198 -28.69 -5.09 -5.60
N TYR A 199 -29.90 -5.56 -5.88
CA TYR A 199 -30.34 -5.97 -7.22
C TYR A 199 -31.60 -5.21 -7.66
N SER A 200 -31.70 -4.97 -8.98
CA SER A 200 -32.71 -4.13 -9.60
C SER A 200 -33.77 -4.91 -10.38
N ASN A 201 -33.70 -6.25 -10.36
CA ASN A 201 -34.57 -7.12 -11.16
C ASN A 201 -36.04 -7.00 -10.74
N LEU A 202 -36.28 -6.81 -9.44
CA LEU A 202 -37.60 -6.63 -8.86
C LEU A 202 -37.70 -5.28 -8.12
N PRO A 203 -38.88 -4.65 -8.08
CA PRO A 203 -39.10 -3.48 -7.24
C PRO A 203 -39.03 -3.85 -5.75
N ASP A 204 -38.64 -2.89 -4.91
CA ASP A 204 -38.78 -3.01 -3.46
C ASP A 204 -40.26 -3.00 -3.08
N ALA A 205 -40.77 -4.15 -2.62
CA ALA A 205 -42.15 -4.32 -2.18
C ALA A 205 -42.49 -3.50 -0.93
N SER A 206 -41.48 -3.20 -0.11
CA SER A 206 -41.61 -2.43 1.13
C SER A 206 -41.48 -0.91 0.92
N LYS A 207 -41.45 -0.44 -0.33
CA LYS A 207 -41.33 0.99 -0.67
C LYS A 207 -42.47 1.80 -0.02
N GLY A 208 -42.09 2.81 0.76
CA GLY A 208 -43.03 3.66 1.50
C GLY A 208 -43.27 3.20 2.94
N VAL A 209 -42.88 1.98 3.29
CA VAL A 209 -42.84 1.50 4.67
C VAL A 209 -41.45 1.75 5.25
N LEU A 210 -41.38 2.68 6.20
CA LEU A 210 -40.10 3.21 6.72
C LEU A 210 -39.31 2.16 7.51
N CYS A 211 -39.97 1.36 8.34
CA CYS A 211 -39.38 0.22 9.05
C CYS A 211 -40.34 -0.98 8.96
N PRO A 212 -40.22 -1.84 7.93
CA PRO A 212 -41.14 -2.95 7.70
C PRO A 212 -41.00 -4.05 8.77
N GLU A 213 -42.12 -4.66 9.15
CA GLU A 213 -42.19 -5.89 9.98
C GLU A 213 -41.92 -7.16 9.13
N GLU A 214 -41.03 -7.04 8.15
CA GLU A 214 -40.66 -8.08 7.19
C GLU A 214 -39.21 -8.52 7.42
N THR A 215 -38.91 -9.77 7.07
CA THR A 215 -37.57 -10.34 7.16
C THR A 215 -36.61 -9.57 6.25
N CYS A 216 -35.44 -9.23 6.78
CA CYS A 216 -34.39 -8.49 6.07
C CYS A 216 -33.06 -9.26 5.99
N ILE A 217 -32.90 -10.34 6.77
CA ILE A 217 -31.75 -11.24 6.73
C ILE A 217 -32.27 -12.68 6.80
N TRP A 218 -31.74 -13.53 5.91
CA TRP A 218 -32.05 -14.96 5.85
C TRP A 218 -30.79 -15.79 6.04
N LYS A 219 -30.95 -16.99 6.59
CA LYS A 219 -29.95 -18.05 6.56
C LYS A 219 -30.42 -19.14 5.62
N MET A 220 -29.52 -19.63 4.79
CA MET A 220 -29.80 -20.71 3.87
C MET A 220 -28.81 -21.86 4.09
N ASN A 221 -29.32 -23.05 4.33
CA ASN A 221 -28.52 -24.27 4.42
C ASN A 221 -28.11 -24.71 3.00
N ILE A 222 -26.81 -24.89 2.75
CA ILE A 222 -26.28 -25.24 1.42
C ILE A 222 -26.48 -26.74 1.09
N GLU A 223 -26.60 -27.60 2.08
CA GLU A 223 -26.82 -29.03 1.86
C GLU A 223 -28.22 -29.32 1.32
N ASN A 224 -29.27 -28.74 1.90
CA ASN A 224 -30.66 -29.03 1.53
C ASN A 224 -31.39 -27.85 0.84
N GLY A 225 -30.86 -26.63 0.92
CA GLY A 225 -31.49 -25.42 0.37
C GLY A 225 -32.60 -24.82 1.24
N GLU A 226 -32.75 -25.31 2.48
CA GLU A 226 -33.70 -24.78 3.45
C GLU A 226 -33.36 -23.34 3.85
N VAL A 227 -34.39 -22.51 3.96
CA VAL A 227 -34.29 -21.09 4.27
C VAL A 227 -34.94 -20.81 5.61
N GLU A 228 -34.19 -20.16 6.50
CA GLU A 228 -34.64 -19.68 7.80
C GLU A 228 -34.63 -18.14 7.81
N ASP A 229 -35.74 -17.55 8.23
CA ASP A 229 -35.84 -16.12 8.52
C ASP A 229 -35.06 -15.80 9.81
N LEU A 230 -34.02 -14.97 9.70
CA LEU A 230 -33.18 -14.63 10.86
C LEU A 230 -33.62 -13.34 11.55
N PHE A 231 -33.73 -12.24 10.81
CA PHE A 231 -34.01 -10.93 11.40
C PHE A 231 -34.92 -10.10 10.50
N LYS A 232 -35.73 -9.27 11.13
CA LYS A 232 -36.55 -8.21 10.53
C LYS A 232 -35.91 -6.84 10.72
N TYR A 233 -36.39 -5.83 10.01
CA TYR A 233 -35.91 -4.45 10.23
C TYR A 233 -36.26 -3.94 11.63
N THR A 234 -37.42 -4.33 12.15
CA THR A 234 -37.91 -3.95 13.47
C THR A 234 -37.10 -4.55 14.61
N ASP A 235 -36.53 -5.76 14.44
CA ASP A 235 -35.59 -6.33 15.42
C ASP A 235 -34.38 -5.41 15.64
N PHE A 236 -33.83 -4.87 14.54
CA PHE A 236 -32.74 -3.90 14.62
C PHE A 236 -33.21 -2.55 15.16
N ALA A 237 -34.36 -2.03 14.73
CA ALA A 237 -34.85 -0.75 15.23
C ALA A 237 -35.14 -0.80 16.75
N ALA A 238 -35.65 -1.93 17.26
CA ALA A 238 -35.93 -2.13 18.68
C ALA A 238 -34.66 -2.34 19.51
N PHE A 239 -33.64 -3.01 18.97
CA PHE A 239 -32.38 -3.23 19.67
C PHE A 239 -31.58 -1.93 19.81
N GLY A 240 -31.41 -1.46 21.05
CA GLY A 240 -30.67 -0.23 21.33
C GLY A 240 -31.26 0.97 20.58
N HIS A 241 -32.58 1.15 20.71
CA HIS A 241 -33.33 2.21 20.03
C HIS A 241 -32.75 3.60 20.31
N ASP A 242 -32.67 4.42 19.27
CA ASP A 242 -32.26 5.83 19.34
C ASP A 242 -33.39 6.71 18.80
N ALA A 243 -33.62 7.88 19.39
CA ALA A 243 -34.71 8.77 18.99
C ALA A 243 -34.62 9.22 17.51
N SER A 244 -33.44 9.17 16.88
CA SER A 244 -33.31 9.43 15.45
C SER A 244 -33.85 8.30 14.55
N MET A 245 -34.23 7.16 15.13
CA MET A 245 -34.91 6.07 14.42
C MET A 245 -36.42 6.30 14.29
N ASP A 246 -37.01 7.18 15.10
CA ASP A 246 -38.43 7.47 15.06
C ASP A 246 -38.83 8.08 13.71
N GLY A 247 -39.67 7.37 12.94
CA GLY A 247 -40.04 7.78 11.59
C GLY A 247 -38.87 7.82 10.61
N ALA A 248 -37.79 7.07 10.87
CA ALA A 248 -36.66 6.92 9.96
C ALA A 248 -36.87 5.74 9.01
N GLU A 249 -36.27 5.81 7.82
CA GLU A 249 -36.26 4.69 6.88
C GLU A 249 -35.03 3.79 7.11
N HIS A 250 -35.25 2.51 7.41
CA HIS A 250 -34.21 1.56 7.80
C HIS A 250 -33.73 0.67 6.65
N LYS A 251 -32.46 0.25 6.70
CA LYS A 251 -31.90 -0.82 5.88
C LYS A 251 -30.76 -1.54 6.58
N VAL A 252 -30.46 -2.74 6.09
CA VAL A 252 -29.26 -3.50 6.42
C VAL A 252 -28.34 -3.56 5.21
N ASN A 253 -27.03 -3.62 5.45
CA ASN A 253 -26.00 -3.79 4.42
C ASN A 253 -24.78 -4.48 5.03
N HIS A 254 -23.92 -5.03 4.18
CA HIS A 254 -22.61 -5.59 4.55
C HIS A 254 -22.73 -6.68 5.61
N LEU A 255 -23.21 -7.85 5.18
CA LEU A 255 -23.13 -9.07 5.98
C LEU A 255 -21.75 -9.69 5.80
N MET A 256 -21.10 -10.02 6.92
CA MET A 256 -19.87 -10.80 6.91
C MET A 256 -19.89 -11.79 8.07
N ILE A 257 -19.79 -13.07 7.74
CA ILE A 257 -19.74 -14.20 8.68
C ILE A 257 -18.36 -14.21 9.36
N SER A 258 -18.33 -14.46 10.67
CA SER A 258 -17.09 -14.59 11.43
C SER A 258 -16.27 -15.80 10.95
N PRO A 259 -14.94 -15.81 11.08
CA PRO A 259 -14.12 -16.90 10.57
C PRO A 259 -14.52 -18.30 11.09
N ASN A 260 -14.97 -18.43 12.33
CA ASN A 260 -15.50 -19.68 12.87
C ASN A 260 -16.96 -20.01 12.50
N GLY A 261 -17.65 -19.15 11.75
CA GLY A 261 -19.03 -19.38 11.32
C GLY A 261 -20.07 -19.35 12.44
N LYS A 262 -19.79 -18.74 13.59
CA LYS A 262 -20.74 -18.70 14.73
C LYS A 262 -21.49 -17.38 14.86
N ARG A 263 -20.87 -16.29 14.39
CA ARG A 263 -21.40 -14.93 14.44
C ARG A 263 -21.36 -14.32 13.05
N PHE A 264 -22.07 -13.21 12.88
CA PHE A 264 -21.89 -12.35 11.72
C PHE A 264 -21.99 -10.89 12.14
N MET A 265 -21.42 -10.01 11.32
CA MET A 265 -21.59 -8.57 11.44
C MET A 265 -22.58 -8.06 10.40
N VAL A 266 -23.24 -6.95 10.71
CA VAL A 266 -24.17 -6.24 9.82
C VAL A 266 -24.08 -4.73 10.06
N LEU A 267 -24.12 -3.95 8.99
CA LEU A 267 -24.34 -2.51 9.07
C LEU A 267 -25.83 -2.21 9.04
N HIS A 268 -26.36 -1.78 10.19
CA HIS A 268 -27.70 -1.25 10.29
C HIS A 268 -27.67 0.26 10.05
N ARG A 269 -28.47 0.75 9.10
CA ARG A 269 -28.50 2.16 8.69
C ARG A 269 -29.91 2.67 8.67
N TRP A 270 -30.12 3.88 9.15
CA TRP A 270 -31.41 4.56 9.09
C TRP A 270 -31.26 5.98 8.58
N PHE A 271 -32.33 6.48 7.97
CA PHE A 271 -32.38 7.80 7.32
C PHE A 271 -33.56 8.59 7.89
N GLN A 272 -33.25 9.68 8.59
CA GLN A 272 -34.27 10.55 9.17
C GLN A 272 -34.08 11.96 8.60
N LYS A 273 -35.12 12.50 7.95
CA LYS A 273 -35.09 13.85 7.33
C LYS A 273 -33.84 14.12 6.47
N GLY A 274 -33.42 13.11 5.71
CA GLY A 274 -32.24 13.18 4.82
C GLY A 274 -30.89 12.95 5.51
N ARG A 275 -30.83 12.85 6.84
CA ARG A 275 -29.61 12.51 7.58
C ARG A 275 -29.45 11.00 7.66
N LYS A 276 -28.26 10.51 7.28
CA LYS A 276 -27.88 9.11 7.36
C LYS A 276 -27.21 8.82 8.70
N HIS A 277 -27.67 7.78 9.36
CA HIS A 277 -27.05 7.19 10.54
C HIS A 277 -26.63 5.75 10.23
N THR A 278 -25.63 5.24 10.95
CA THR A 278 -25.09 3.90 10.73
C THR A 278 -24.49 3.38 12.01
N ARG A 279 -24.69 2.09 12.25
CA ARG A 279 -24.01 1.36 13.31
C ARG A 279 -23.54 0.00 12.82
N LEU A 280 -22.51 -0.52 13.47
CA LEU A 280 -22.01 -1.86 13.26
C LEU A 280 -22.51 -2.78 14.37
N VAL A 281 -23.27 -3.80 14.00
CA VAL A 281 -23.83 -4.78 14.92
C VAL A 281 -23.21 -6.14 14.66
N THR A 282 -22.91 -6.89 15.71
CA THR A 282 -22.55 -8.32 15.63
C THR A 282 -23.58 -9.15 16.36
N VAL A 283 -23.83 -10.38 15.91
CA VAL A 283 -24.84 -11.26 16.51
C VAL A 283 -24.54 -12.74 16.24
N ASN A 284 -24.98 -13.63 17.13
CA ASN A 284 -24.91 -15.07 16.90
C ASN A 284 -25.93 -15.51 15.83
N LEU A 285 -25.65 -16.63 15.16
CA LEU A 285 -26.60 -17.21 14.20
C LEU A 285 -27.90 -17.72 14.83
N ASP A 286 -27.90 -18.05 16.11
CA ASP A 286 -29.10 -18.41 16.88
C ASP A 286 -29.90 -17.19 17.36
N LYS A 287 -29.53 -16.00 16.86
CA LYS A 287 -30.13 -14.69 17.14
C LYS A 287 -29.85 -14.13 18.54
N THR A 288 -29.04 -14.82 19.33
CA THR A 288 -28.64 -14.35 20.67
C THR A 288 -27.43 -13.42 20.61
N GLU A 289 -27.17 -12.72 21.73
CA GLU A 289 -25.97 -11.90 21.94
C GLU A 289 -25.73 -10.86 20.82
N MET A 290 -26.80 -10.17 20.42
CA MET A 290 -26.69 -8.98 19.58
C MET A 290 -25.89 -7.90 20.32
N TYR A 291 -24.92 -7.29 19.65
CA TYR A 291 -24.01 -6.32 20.24
C TYR A 291 -23.78 -5.15 19.29
N ASN A 292 -23.94 -3.92 19.80
CA ASN A 292 -23.62 -2.70 19.06
C ASN A 292 -22.15 -2.35 19.26
N LEU A 293 -21.34 -2.58 18.23
CA LEU A 293 -19.89 -2.41 18.29
C LEU A 293 -19.47 -0.94 18.11
N SER A 294 -20.21 -0.18 17.31
CA SER A 294 -19.99 1.25 17.17
C SER A 294 -21.18 1.93 16.46
N ASP A 295 -21.67 3.02 17.03
CA ASP A 295 -22.74 3.87 16.51
C ASP A 295 -22.46 5.38 16.65
N ASP A 296 -21.24 5.76 17.05
CA ASP A 296 -20.87 7.14 17.41
C ASP A 296 -21.31 8.21 16.41
N VAL A 297 -20.89 8.07 15.15
CA VAL A 297 -21.29 9.00 14.08
C VAL A 297 -21.42 8.28 12.74
N PHE A 298 -20.39 7.49 12.38
CA PHE A 298 -20.30 6.89 11.06
C PHE A 298 -19.46 5.61 11.09
N VAL A 299 -19.88 4.61 10.33
CA VAL A 299 -19.18 3.35 10.08
C VAL A 299 -19.30 3.02 8.59
N SER A 300 -18.17 2.70 7.96
CA SER A 300 -18.08 2.44 6.52
C SER A 300 -17.80 0.98 6.19
N HIS A 301 -16.54 0.61 5.99
CA HIS A 301 -16.08 -0.71 5.60
C HIS A 301 -15.47 -1.41 6.80
N CYS A 302 -15.78 -2.68 6.95
CA CYS A 302 -15.38 -3.49 8.09
C CYS A 302 -15.06 -4.93 7.68
N TYR A 303 -14.12 -5.53 8.40
CA TYR A 303 -13.60 -6.85 8.09
C TYR A 303 -13.22 -7.61 9.37
N TRP A 304 -13.66 -8.87 9.50
CA TRP A 304 -13.25 -9.74 10.59
C TRP A 304 -11.77 -10.09 10.49
N LYS A 305 -10.95 -9.67 11.47
CA LYS A 305 -9.56 -10.12 11.60
C LYS A 305 -9.51 -11.59 12.05
N ASN A 306 -10.29 -11.90 13.07
CA ASN A 306 -10.43 -13.21 13.69
C ASN A 306 -11.82 -13.31 14.35
N ASP A 307 -12.06 -14.33 15.18
CA ASP A 307 -13.37 -14.56 15.81
C ASP A 307 -13.75 -13.54 16.91
N LYS A 308 -12.84 -12.61 17.24
CA LYS A 308 -12.98 -11.67 18.36
C LYS A 308 -12.73 -10.22 17.96
N GLU A 309 -12.15 -9.95 16.79
CA GLU A 309 -11.66 -8.62 16.43
C GLU A 309 -12.11 -8.23 15.02
N ILE A 310 -12.59 -6.99 14.88
CA ILE A 310 -13.08 -6.41 13.63
C ILE A 310 -12.34 -5.10 13.37
N LEU A 311 -11.70 -4.99 12.21
CA LEU A 311 -11.16 -3.73 11.73
C LEU A 311 -12.22 -2.98 10.96
N SER A 312 -12.38 -1.68 11.19
CA SER A 312 -13.32 -0.85 10.44
C SER A 312 -12.79 0.55 10.22
N PHE A 313 -13.06 1.12 9.04
CA PHE A 313 -13.03 2.57 8.88
C PHE A 313 -14.33 3.17 9.45
N LEU A 314 -14.19 4.04 10.45
CA LEU A 314 -15.32 4.64 11.14
C LEU A 314 -14.92 5.99 11.77
N ARG A 315 -15.90 6.69 12.33
CA ARG A 315 -15.69 7.93 13.08
C ARG A 315 -15.87 7.69 14.58
N LYS A 316 -14.84 7.96 15.38
CA LYS A 316 -14.95 8.14 16.83
C LYS A 316 -15.09 9.63 17.18
N LYS A 317 -15.83 9.95 18.24
CA LYS A 317 -16.11 11.35 18.63
C LYS A 317 -14.85 12.10 19.02
N GLU A 318 -13.91 11.41 19.65
CA GLU A 318 -12.70 11.95 20.25
C GLU A 318 -11.56 12.11 19.23
N THR A 319 -11.47 11.19 18.26
CA THR A 319 -10.31 11.08 17.36
C THR A 319 -10.63 11.28 15.87
N GLY A 320 -11.89 11.26 15.46
CA GLY A 320 -12.29 11.53 14.07
C GLY A 320 -12.35 10.28 13.19
N ASP A 321 -12.07 10.45 11.89
CA ASP A 321 -12.21 9.41 10.85
C ASP A 321 -10.90 8.63 10.68
N HIS A 322 -10.86 7.37 11.11
CA HIS A 322 -9.67 6.51 11.01
C HIS A 322 -10.04 5.02 10.91
N TYR A 323 -9.02 4.16 10.85
CA TYR A 323 -9.17 2.73 11.03
C TYR A 323 -9.08 2.36 12.51
N TYR A 324 -10.07 1.61 12.99
CA TYR A 324 -10.14 1.14 14.37
C TYR A 324 -10.29 -0.37 14.39
N LEU A 325 -9.42 -1.04 15.14
CA LEU A 325 -9.56 -2.45 15.48
C LEU A 325 -10.36 -2.54 16.77
N MET A 326 -11.54 -3.12 16.71
CA MET A 326 -12.49 -3.24 17.82
C MET A 326 -12.60 -4.70 18.26
N ARG A 327 -12.73 -4.94 19.56
CA ARG A 327 -13.00 -6.27 20.11
C ARG A 327 -14.52 -6.50 20.19
N ASP A 328 -14.98 -7.58 19.58
CA ASP A 328 -16.39 -7.98 19.62
C ASP A 328 -16.86 -8.19 21.06
N LYS A 329 -18.11 -7.79 21.33
CA LYS A 329 -18.75 -7.79 22.67
C LYS A 329 -18.11 -6.88 23.72
N THR A 330 -17.17 -6.01 23.34
CA THR A 330 -16.64 -4.98 24.24
C THR A 330 -16.62 -3.61 23.56
N GLN A 331 -16.35 -2.56 24.33
CA GLN A 331 -16.12 -1.21 23.80
C GLN A 331 -14.62 -0.93 23.58
N GLU A 332 -13.77 -1.95 23.71
CA GLU A 332 -12.32 -1.80 23.50
C GLU A 332 -12.00 -1.61 22.03
N TYR A 333 -11.20 -0.58 21.73
CA TYR A 333 -10.71 -0.34 20.39
C TYR A 333 -9.27 0.21 20.39
N LYS A 334 -8.58 0.02 19.27
CA LYS A 334 -7.27 0.59 18.98
C LYS A 334 -7.31 1.32 17.64
N LEU A 335 -6.84 2.58 17.62
CA LEU A 335 -6.67 3.36 16.40
C LEU A 335 -5.40 2.90 15.66
N TYR A 336 -5.51 2.69 14.36
CA TYR A 336 -4.40 2.38 13.46
C TYR A 336 -4.27 3.44 12.36
N TRP A 337 -3.03 3.71 11.96
CA TRP A 337 -2.64 4.61 10.86
C TRP A 337 -3.35 5.97 10.93
N PRO A 338 -3.01 6.84 11.91
CA PRO A 338 -3.62 8.16 12.04
C PRO A 338 -3.56 9.01 10.76
N GLU A 339 -2.56 8.78 9.91
CA GLU A 339 -2.39 9.41 8.60
C GLU A 339 -3.42 8.95 7.56
N LEU A 340 -3.97 7.74 7.69
CA LEU A 340 -5.03 7.21 6.84
C LEU A 340 -6.42 7.60 7.36
N ASN A 341 -6.75 8.88 7.20
CA ASN A 341 -8.03 9.46 7.60
C ASN A 341 -9.07 9.52 6.46
N THR A 342 -8.88 8.71 5.41
CA THR A 342 -9.77 8.64 4.24
C THR A 342 -10.37 7.24 4.13
N ASP A 343 -11.68 7.19 3.87
CA ASP A 343 -12.43 5.94 3.74
C ASP A 343 -11.88 5.06 2.61
N GLY A 344 -11.82 3.76 2.90
CA GLY A 344 -11.24 2.72 2.07
C GLY A 344 -11.75 1.34 2.46
N HIS A 345 -11.51 0.37 1.59
CA HIS A 345 -12.04 -0.98 1.70
C HIS A 345 -10.96 -1.92 2.26
N CYS A 346 -11.01 -2.16 3.57
CA CYS A 346 -9.97 -2.94 4.26
C CYS A 346 -10.19 -4.45 4.22
N SER A 347 -9.11 -5.22 4.14
CA SER A 347 -9.11 -6.66 4.39
C SER A 347 -7.73 -7.17 4.85
N TYR A 348 -7.72 -8.28 5.59
CA TYR A 348 -6.49 -8.90 6.09
C TYR A 348 -5.91 -9.91 5.10
N SER A 349 -4.58 -9.98 5.06
CA SER A 349 -3.86 -11.06 4.39
C SER A 349 -4.25 -12.42 4.99
N PRO A 350 -4.09 -13.53 4.24
CA PRO A 350 -4.42 -14.88 4.73
C PRO A 350 -3.73 -15.23 6.07
N ASP A 351 -2.50 -14.78 6.27
CA ASP A 351 -1.70 -14.95 7.49
C ASP A 351 -1.91 -13.84 8.54
N ARG A 352 -2.73 -12.84 8.22
CA ARG A 352 -3.10 -11.68 9.07
C ARG A 352 -1.95 -10.76 9.45
N ARG A 353 -0.79 -10.88 8.80
CA ARG A 353 0.36 -9.98 9.04
C ARG A 353 0.17 -8.61 8.40
N TYR A 354 -0.57 -8.55 7.30
CA TYR A 354 -0.77 -7.34 6.53
C TYR A 354 -2.25 -7.01 6.36
N ILE A 355 -2.52 -5.73 6.13
CA ILE A 355 -3.83 -5.19 5.81
C ILE A 355 -3.71 -4.47 4.48
N ILE A 356 -4.68 -4.68 3.60
CA ILE A 356 -4.80 -3.89 2.38
C ILE A 356 -5.99 -2.96 2.54
N THR A 357 -5.86 -1.73 2.04
CA THR A 357 -6.97 -0.81 1.87
C THR A 357 -6.73 0.08 0.64
N ASP A 358 -7.72 0.88 0.27
CA ASP A 358 -7.65 1.82 -0.85
C ASP A 358 -8.18 3.21 -0.46
N THR A 359 -8.19 4.12 -1.43
CA THR A 359 -8.86 5.41 -1.29
C THR A 359 -9.77 5.65 -2.48
N TYR A 360 -10.86 6.37 -2.26
CA TYR A 360 -11.61 6.96 -3.36
C TYR A 360 -10.74 7.93 -4.19
N PRO A 361 -11.07 8.16 -5.48
CA PRO A 361 -10.35 9.10 -6.31
C PRO A 361 -10.31 10.50 -5.70
N ASN A 362 -9.11 11.06 -5.53
CA ASN A 362 -8.90 12.39 -4.99
C ASN A 362 -9.32 13.50 -5.99
N ARG A 363 -9.00 14.77 -5.69
CA ARG A 363 -9.31 15.93 -6.56
C ARG A 363 -8.66 15.82 -7.96
N LYS A 364 -7.52 15.13 -8.06
CA LYS A 364 -6.83 14.80 -9.32
C LYS A 364 -7.32 13.49 -9.94
N ARG A 365 -8.39 12.89 -9.41
CA ARG A 365 -8.97 11.61 -9.84
C ARG A 365 -8.00 10.41 -9.70
N ILE A 366 -7.07 10.48 -8.76
CA ILE A 366 -6.16 9.38 -8.44
C ILE A 366 -6.69 8.62 -7.22
N ALA A 367 -6.86 7.31 -7.38
CA ALA A 367 -7.11 6.37 -6.28
C ALA A 367 -5.79 5.66 -5.94
N SER A 368 -5.59 5.34 -4.67
CA SER A 368 -4.37 4.71 -4.18
C SER A 368 -4.70 3.39 -3.48
N VAL A 369 -3.74 2.45 -3.49
CA VAL A 369 -3.79 1.20 -2.72
C VAL A 369 -2.71 1.26 -1.66
N TYR A 370 -3.07 0.94 -0.42
CA TYR A 370 -2.18 0.96 0.74
C TYR A 370 -2.03 -0.42 1.35
N LEU A 371 -0.78 -0.86 1.53
CA LEU A 371 -0.38 -1.99 2.35
C LEU A 371 -0.03 -1.48 3.74
N CYS A 372 -0.63 -2.04 4.77
CA CYS A 372 -0.50 -1.56 6.13
C CYS A 372 -0.14 -2.70 7.08
N THR A 373 0.48 -2.36 8.21
CA THR A 373 0.87 -3.30 9.26
C THR A 373 0.40 -2.83 10.63
N GLU A 374 0.02 -3.78 11.48
CA GLU A 374 -0.41 -3.48 12.85
C GLU A 374 0.77 -3.32 13.81
N GLU A 375 1.82 -4.13 13.66
CA GLU A 375 2.94 -4.17 14.60
C GLU A 375 3.74 -2.86 14.56
N GLU A 376 4.07 -2.37 13.37
CA GLU A 376 4.76 -1.09 13.18
C GLU A 376 3.79 0.10 13.17
N ASN A 377 2.49 -0.17 13.08
CA ASN A 377 1.47 0.86 12.82
C ASN A 377 1.81 1.73 11.60
N THR A 378 2.27 1.10 10.51
CA THR A 378 2.64 1.81 9.28
C THR A 378 1.65 1.56 8.16
N SER A 379 1.38 2.59 7.38
CA SER A 379 0.71 2.47 6.09
C SER A 379 1.64 2.88 4.96
N ARG A 380 1.62 2.11 3.88
CA ARG A 380 2.45 2.36 2.71
C ARG A 380 1.64 2.26 1.45
N LYS A 381 1.78 3.27 0.60
CA LYS A 381 1.20 3.26 -0.75
C LYS A 381 1.97 2.29 -1.65
N ILE A 382 1.27 1.36 -2.30
CA ILE A 382 1.87 0.36 -3.21
C ILE A 382 1.41 0.51 -4.67
N ALA A 383 0.32 1.25 -4.90
CA ALA A 383 -0.13 1.57 -6.24
C ALA A 383 -0.95 2.86 -6.28
N ARG A 384 -0.93 3.54 -7.43
CA ARG A 384 -1.83 4.65 -7.77
C ARG A 384 -2.37 4.45 -9.17
N VAL A 385 -3.67 4.66 -9.33
CA VAL A 385 -4.35 4.52 -10.62
C VAL A 385 -5.29 5.70 -10.87
N PHE A 386 -5.26 6.22 -12.08
CA PHE A 386 -6.18 7.25 -12.52
C PHE A 386 -7.59 6.71 -12.73
N SER A 387 -8.61 7.48 -12.35
CA SER A 387 -10.02 7.16 -12.54
C SER A 387 -10.64 8.10 -13.57
N PRO A 388 -10.85 7.66 -14.83
CA PRO A 388 -11.40 8.53 -15.86
C PRO A 388 -12.80 9.02 -15.53
N PHE A 389 -13.07 10.26 -15.91
CA PHE A 389 -14.29 11.00 -15.62
C PHE A 389 -15.62 10.37 -16.10
N ARG A 390 -15.54 9.40 -17.01
CA ARG A 390 -16.70 8.62 -17.47
C ARG A 390 -17.19 7.62 -16.43
N TYR A 391 -16.33 7.19 -15.50
CA TYR A 391 -16.65 6.32 -14.37
C TYR A 391 -16.79 7.17 -13.12
N ASP A 392 -18.01 7.60 -12.81
CA ASP A 392 -18.24 8.55 -11.73
C ASP A 392 -19.57 8.29 -11.01
N ASN A 393 -19.71 8.84 -9.80
CA ASN A 393 -20.91 8.72 -8.96
C ASN A 393 -21.22 7.24 -8.64
N ASP A 394 -22.43 6.75 -8.95
CA ASP A 394 -22.81 5.37 -8.63
C ASP A 394 -22.24 4.35 -9.63
N CYS A 395 -21.85 4.78 -10.84
CA CYS A 395 -21.15 3.95 -11.84
C CYS A 395 -19.62 4.00 -11.71
N ARG A 396 -19.10 4.59 -10.62
CA ARG A 396 -17.65 4.64 -10.37
C ARG A 396 -17.07 3.23 -10.22
N CYS A 397 -15.76 3.14 -10.43
CA CYS A 397 -14.99 1.95 -10.10
C CYS A 397 -14.25 2.22 -8.79
N ASP A 398 -14.71 1.60 -7.71
CA ASP A 398 -13.95 1.48 -6.47
C ASP A 398 -12.90 0.38 -6.66
N LEU A 399 -11.69 0.51 -6.10
CA LEU A 399 -10.61 -0.43 -6.41
C LEU A 399 -10.85 -1.80 -5.78
N HIS A 400 -11.48 -1.81 -4.60
CA HIS A 400 -11.83 -3.00 -3.84
C HIS A 400 -10.63 -3.97 -3.74
N PRO A 401 -9.51 -3.59 -3.10
CA PRO A 401 -8.35 -4.46 -3.06
C PRO A 401 -8.64 -5.77 -2.34
N ARG A 402 -8.27 -6.90 -2.97
CA ARG A 402 -8.52 -8.26 -2.47
C ARG A 402 -7.26 -9.10 -2.48
N TRP A 403 -7.06 -9.90 -1.44
CA TRP A 403 -5.91 -10.79 -1.32
C TRP A 403 -6.01 -12.04 -2.21
N SER A 404 -4.88 -12.44 -2.78
CA SER A 404 -4.60 -13.81 -3.20
C SER A 404 -4.57 -14.77 -2.00
N ARG A 405 -4.68 -16.07 -2.25
CA ARG A 405 -4.69 -17.10 -1.21
C ARG A 405 -3.31 -17.33 -0.60
N SER A 406 -2.25 -17.13 -1.37
CA SER A 406 -0.86 -17.10 -0.92
C SER A 406 -0.53 -15.86 -0.06
N GLY A 407 -1.28 -14.76 -0.23
CA GLY A 407 -0.96 -13.46 0.37
C GLY A 407 0.16 -12.67 -0.34
N ASP A 408 0.60 -13.10 -1.52
CA ASP A 408 1.72 -12.46 -2.25
C ASP A 408 1.26 -11.47 -3.35
N LYS A 409 -0.05 -11.36 -3.58
CA LYS A 409 -0.68 -10.53 -4.62
C LYS A 409 -2.00 -9.91 -4.15
N ILE A 410 -2.32 -8.73 -4.68
CA ILE A 410 -3.58 -8.01 -4.51
C ILE A 410 -4.31 -7.87 -5.86
N CYS A 411 -5.60 -8.17 -5.91
CA CYS A 411 -6.47 -7.91 -7.04
C CYS A 411 -7.24 -6.60 -6.85
N ILE A 412 -7.23 -5.72 -7.85
CA ILE A 412 -8.07 -4.53 -7.91
C ILE A 412 -8.92 -4.51 -9.19
N ASP A 413 -10.08 -3.88 -9.11
CA ASP A 413 -10.86 -3.49 -10.28
C ASP A 413 -10.45 -2.06 -10.63
N SER A 414 -10.06 -1.80 -11.88
CA SER A 414 -9.61 -0.46 -12.26
C SER A 414 -10.05 -0.06 -13.65
N VAL A 415 -10.08 1.24 -13.89
CA VAL A 415 -10.57 1.87 -15.13
C VAL A 415 -9.53 2.78 -15.78
N HIS A 416 -8.29 2.76 -15.31
CA HIS A 416 -7.24 3.71 -15.70
C HIS A 416 -6.88 3.65 -17.19
N GLU A 417 -7.00 2.50 -17.83
CA GLU A 417 -6.82 2.33 -19.27
C GLU A 417 -8.09 2.67 -20.08
N GLY A 418 -9.04 3.39 -19.48
CA GLY A 418 -10.26 3.76 -20.16
C GLY A 418 -11.16 2.56 -20.46
N LYS A 419 -11.15 1.54 -19.61
CA LYS A 419 -12.20 0.51 -19.47
C LYS A 419 -12.01 -0.26 -18.19
N ARG A 420 -13.09 -0.80 -17.62
CA ARG A 420 -12.99 -1.59 -16.39
C ARG A 420 -12.30 -2.91 -16.70
N GLY A 421 -11.23 -3.19 -15.96
CA GLY A 421 -10.46 -4.42 -16.04
C GLY A 421 -10.10 -4.93 -14.65
N VAL A 422 -9.63 -6.18 -14.62
CA VAL A 422 -9.10 -6.84 -13.42
C VAL A 422 -7.58 -6.75 -13.48
N TYR A 423 -6.98 -6.28 -12.39
CA TYR A 423 -5.55 -6.00 -12.27
C TYR A 423 -4.98 -6.64 -11.03
N VAL A 424 -3.70 -7.00 -11.10
CA VAL A 424 -2.94 -7.59 -10.01
C VAL A 424 -1.75 -6.71 -9.67
N ILE A 425 -1.51 -6.54 -8.37
CA ILE A 425 -0.34 -5.87 -7.80
C ILE A 425 0.39 -6.91 -6.95
N PRO A 426 1.68 -7.20 -7.22
CA PRO A 426 2.47 -8.03 -6.31
C PRO A 426 2.57 -7.32 -4.97
N VAL A 427 2.38 -8.06 -3.88
CA VAL A 427 2.65 -7.56 -2.54
C VAL A 427 4.16 -7.49 -2.44
N PRO A 428 4.74 -6.29 -2.37
CA PRO A 428 6.18 -6.18 -2.23
C PRO A 428 6.58 -6.91 -0.95
N VAL A 429 7.61 -7.76 -1.05
CA VAL A 429 8.18 -8.45 0.10
C VAL A 429 8.88 -7.39 0.95
N TYR A 430 8.09 -6.72 1.78
CA TYR A 430 8.58 -5.93 2.90
C TYR A 430 8.57 -6.87 4.10
N SER A 431 9.54 -7.77 4.10
CA SER A 431 10.05 -8.26 5.37
C SER A 431 10.59 -7.05 6.12
N LYS A 432 9.78 -6.52 7.03
CA LYS A 432 10.36 -6.29 8.35
C LYS A 432 10.92 -7.66 8.75
N PRO A 433 12.21 -7.76 9.06
CA PRO A 433 12.80 -9.05 9.35
C PRO A 433 11.95 -9.71 10.44
N ALA A 434 11.39 -10.90 10.16
CA ALA A 434 11.33 -11.87 11.24
C ALA A 434 12.75 -11.86 11.82
N PRO A 435 12.95 -11.78 13.15
CA PRO A 435 14.28 -11.76 13.72
C PRO A 435 15.06 -12.90 13.07
N LEU A 436 15.96 -12.52 12.16
CA LEU A 436 16.76 -13.48 11.43
C LEU A 436 17.50 -14.18 12.55
N LYS A 437 17.38 -15.51 12.60
CA LYS A 437 18.29 -16.28 13.42
C LYS A 437 19.66 -16.03 12.82
N LEU A 438 20.34 -15.02 13.34
CA LEU A 438 21.78 -14.90 13.24
C LEU A 438 22.29 -16.31 13.57
N SER A 439 23.20 -16.85 12.76
CA SER A 439 24.06 -17.89 13.29
C SER A 439 24.68 -17.32 14.59
N GLN A 440 25.06 -18.18 15.56
CA GLN A 440 25.40 -17.74 16.92
C GLN A 440 26.44 -16.58 17.00
N ASP A 441 27.15 -16.28 15.90
CA ASP A 441 28.23 -15.30 15.81
C ASP A 441 27.99 -14.15 14.78
N GLU A 442 26.91 -14.11 14.00
CA GLU A 442 26.63 -13.01 13.05
C GLU A 442 26.06 -11.77 13.77
N LYS A 443 26.53 -10.57 13.41
CA LYS A 443 26.08 -9.28 13.99
C LYS A 443 25.52 -8.31 12.95
N ILE A 444 25.99 -8.38 11.71
CA ILE A 444 25.47 -7.61 10.56
C ILE A 444 24.42 -8.47 9.84
N PRO A 445 23.17 -8.02 9.70
CA PRO A 445 22.16 -8.73 8.95
C PRO A 445 22.54 -8.95 7.48
N ARG A 446 22.12 -10.06 6.88
CA ARG A 446 22.26 -10.39 5.45
C ARG A 446 21.34 -9.54 4.57
N ILE A 447 21.53 -8.22 4.61
CA ILE A 447 20.76 -7.21 3.87
C ILE A 447 21.73 -6.36 3.05
N LEU A 448 21.45 -6.22 1.75
CA LEU A 448 22.16 -5.32 0.84
C LEU A 448 21.31 -4.09 0.56
N HIS A 449 21.78 -2.91 0.95
CA HIS A 449 21.12 -1.64 0.67
C HIS A 449 21.75 -0.95 -0.54
N SER A 450 20.94 -0.34 -1.39
CA SER A 450 21.40 0.54 -2.48
C SER A 450 20.45 1.71 -2.66
N VAL A 451 20.91 2.85 -3.18
CA VAL A 451 20.05 4.01 -3.45
C VAL A 451 20.00 4.31 -4.95
N TRP A 452 18.80 4.49 -5.49
CA TRP A 452 18.56 4.89 -6.87
C TRP A 452 17.48 5.98 -6.94
N MET A 453 17.91 7.24 -6.99
CA MET A 453 17.05 8.42 -7.06
C MET A 453 17.05 9.04 -8.46
N GLY A 454 15.95 9.69 -8.83
CA GLY A 454 15.74 10.48 -10.04
C GLY A 454 15.00 9.75 -11.16
N GLY A 455 14.57 8.50 -10.95
CA GLY A 455 13.81 7.71 -11.92
C GLY A 455 14.52 7.39 -13.25
N GLY A 456 15.82 7.66 -13.36
CA GLY A 456 16.59 7.42 -14.59
C GLY A 456 16.81 5.92 -14.86
N PRO A 457 17.02 5.51 -16.13
CA PRO A 457 17.38 4.14 -16.44
C PRO A 457 18.77 3.79 -15.89
N LYS A 458 18.91 2.58 -15.33
CA LYS A 458 20.19 2.06 -14.84
C LYS A 458 21.15 1.77 -16.01
N SER A 459 22.42 2.15 -15.86
CA SER A 459 23.48 1.87 -16.84
C SER A 459 23.79 0.36 -16.89
N ASP A 460 24.46 -0.10 -17.94
CA ASP A 460 24.83 -1.52 -18.04
C ASP A 460 25.85 -1.95 -16.99
N VAL A 461 26.71 -1.03 -16.54
CA VAL A 461 27.60 -1.23 -15.40
C VAL A 461 26.78 -1.52 -14.15
N VAL A 462 25.78 -0.69 -13.84
CA VAL A 462 24.89 -0.89 -12.68
C VAL A 462 24.15 -2.22 -12.78
N LYS A 463 23.57 -2.56 -13.94
CA LYS A 463 22.88 -3.85 -14.12
C LYS A 463 23.81 -5.03 -13.87
N LYS A 464 25.05 -4.97 -14.38
CA LYS A 464 26.06 -6.01 -14.19
C LYS A 464 26.47 -6.13 -12.71
N SER A 465 26.71 -5.00 -12.06
CA SER A 465 27.01 -4.92 -10.62
C SER A 465 25.89 -5.56 -9.79
N MET A 466 24.64 -5.15 -9.97
CA MET A 466 23.52 -5.75 -9.23
C MET A 466 23.29 -7.25 -9.55
N GLN A 467 23.63 -7.69 -10.76
CA GLN A 467 23.57 -9.13 -11.10
C GLN A 467 24.63 -9.94 -10.35
N SER A 468 25.82 -9.35 -10.11
CA SER A 468 26.87 -9.99 -9.30
C SER A 468 26.42 -10.19 -7.85
N TRP A 469 25.63 -9.26 -7.29
CA TRP A 469 25.06 -9.39 -5.94
C TRP A 469 24.15 -10.61 -5.83
N LYS A 470 23.27 -10.78 -6.82
CA LYS A 470 22.39 -11.96 -6.89
C LYS A 470 23.16 -13.28 -7.04
N THR A 471 24.37 -13.22 -7.59
CA THR A 471 25.20 -14.40 -7.85
C THR A 471 25.96 -14.83 -6.60
N TYR A 472 26.57 -13.89 -5.88
CA TYR A 472 27.47 -14.18 -4.75
C TYR A 472 26.83 -14.00 -3.36
N CYS A 473 25.70 -13.30 -3.30
CA CYS A 473 24.93 -13.01 -2.10
C CYS A 473 23.46 -13.41 -2.32
N SER A 474 23.22 -14.60 -2.90
CA SER A 474 21.88 -15.04 -3.33
C SER A 474 20.86 -15.20 -2.20
N ASP A 475 21.36 -15.39 -0.98
CA ASP A 475 20.60 -15.52 0.26
C ASP A 475 20.40 -14.17 0.99
N TYR A 476 21.01 -13.08 0.50
CA TYR A 476 20.83 -11.76 1.06
C TYR A 476 19.54 -11.11 0.56
N GLN A 477 18.89 -10.37 1.44
CA GLN A 477 17.79 -9.49 1.05
C GLN A 477 18.34 -8.23 0.38
N VAL A 478 17.90 -7.91 -0.83
CA VAL A 478 18.29 -6.67 -1.52
C VAL A 478 17.21 -5.60 -1.33
N MET A 479 17.58 -4.46 -0.73
CA MET A 479 16.72 -3.30 -0.49
C MET A 479 17.22 -2.10 -1.30
N GLU A 480 16.52 -1.81 -2.41
CA GLU A 480 16.76 -0.60 -3.20
C GLU A 480 15.89 0.55 -2.69
N TRP A 481 16.52 1.65 -2.30
CA TRP A 481 15.89 2.88 -1.83
C TRP A 481 15.70 3.88 -2.98
N SER A 482 14.49 4.40 -3.14
CA SER A 482 14.07 5.34 -4.18
C SER A 482 12.99 6.28 -3.64
N GLU A 483 12.48 7.17 -4.47
CA GLU A 483 11.36 8.05 -4.14
C GLU A 483 10.08 7.31 -3.72
N ASP A 484 9.95 6.04 -4.11
CA ASP A 484 8.77 5.21 -3.81
C ASP A 484 8.78 4.64 -2.38
N ASN A 485 9.93 4.71 -1.67
CA ASN A 485 10.09 4.13 -0.33
C ASN A 485 10.89 4.98 0.66
N VAL A 486 11.48 6.09 0.22
CA VAL A 486 12.03 7.11 1.11
C VAL A 486 10.96 8.17 1.36
N ASP A 487 10.60 8.38 2.62
CA ASP A 487 9.70 9.46 3.01
C ASP A 487 10.38 10.83 2.92
N LEU A 488 10.47 11.36 1.70
CA LEU A 488 11.09 12.66 1.41
C LEU A 488 10.33 13.83 2.04
N GLU A 489 9.04 13.70 2.34
CA GLU A 489 8.23 14.76 2.92
C GLU A 489 8.56 14.96 4.41
N ASN A 490 8.90 13.88 5.12
CA ASN A 490 9.25 13.92 6.55
C ASN A 490 10.74 13.72 6.85
N THR A 491 11.64 13.87 5.86
CA THR A 491 13.09 13.91 6.11
C THR A 491 13.58 15.27 6.61
N CYS A 492 14.84 15.31 7.08
CA CYS A 492 15.50 16.56 7.44
C CYS A 492 15.66 17.52 6.25
N GLU A 493 15.88 18.79 6.57
CA GLU A 493 15.95 19.89 5.60
C GLU A 493 17.04 19.66 4.53
N TYR A 494 18.20 19.11 4.92
CA TYR A 494 19.28 18.75 4.01
C TYR A 494 18.80 17.87 2.85
N VAL A 495 18.04 16.81 3.15
CA VAL A 495 17.58 15.84 2.15
C VAL A 495 16.56 16.47 1.21
N LYS A 496 15.61 17.24 1.76
CA LYS A 496 14.59 17.94 0.97
C LYS A 496 15.24 18.87 -0.05
N GLN A 497 16.15 19.71 0.40
CA GLN A 497 16.86 20.66 -0.44
C GLN A 497 17.77 19.97 -1.47
N ALA A 498 18.50 18.91 -1.08
CA ALA A 498 19.32 18.14 -2.01
C ALA A 498 18.47 17.49 -3.11
N TYR A 499 17.30 16.95 -2.74
CA TYR A 499 16.36 16.34 -3.67
C TYR A 499 15.76 17.38 -4.64
N GLU A 500 15.30 18.53 -4.14
CA GLU A 500 14.78 19.64 -4.97
C GLU A 500 15.82 20.17 -5.97
N LYS A 501 17.09 20.27 -5.55
CA LYS A 501 18.21 20.67 -6.42
C LYS A 501 18.67 19.56 -7.36
N LYS A 502 18.01 18.40 -7.35
CA LYS A 502 18.35 17.22 -8.16
C LYS A 502 19.76 16.69 -7.91
N LYS A 503 20.19 16.74 -6.64
CA LYS A 503 21.53 16.35 -6.17
C LYS A 503 21.49 14.97 -5.52
N TRP A 504 21.16 13.96 -6.32
CA TRP A 504 20.88 12.57 -5.92
C TRP A 504 21.96 11.91 -5.06
N ALA A 505 23.24 12.14 -5.38
CA ALA A 505 24.36 11.58 -4.61
C ALA A 505 24.30 12.00 -3.14
N PHE A 506 23.91 13.25 -2.85
CA PHE A 506 23.82 13.79 -1.49
C PHE A 506 22.54 13.34 -0.77
N VAL A 507 21.50 12.96 -1.51
CA VAL A 507 20.36 12.25 -0.92
C VAL A 507 20.78 10.85 -0.47
N SER A 508 21.57 10.14 -1.30
CA SER A 508 22.09 8.81 -0.94
C SER A 508 23.01 8.82 0.28
N ASP A 509 23.74 9.92 0.50
CA ASP A 509 24.62 10.11 1.66
C ASP A 509 23.87 10.04 2.99
N TYR A 510 22.63 10.55 3.04
CA TYR A 510 21.77 10.44 4.21
C TYR A 510 21.06 9.08 4.26
N VAL A 511 20.45 8.67 3.14
CA VAL A 511 19.62 7.46 3.09
C VAL A 511 20.43 6.21 3.43
N ARG A 512 21.72 6.14 3.04
CA ARG A 512 22.60 5.02 3.42
C ARG A 512 22.76 4.88 4.93
N LEU A 513 22.97 5.99 5.64
CA LEU A 513 23.14 5.99 7.09
C LEU A 513 21.82 5.65 7.79
N LYS A 514 20.70 6.22 7.31
CA LYS A 514 19.37 5.90 7.83
C LYS A 514 19.04 4.41 7.67
N ALA A 515 19.31 3.85 6.50
CA ALA A 515 19.11 2.42 6.23
C ALA A 515 19.96 1.54 7.16
N LEU A 516 21.25 1.84 7.30
CA LEU A 516 22.13 1.10 8.20
C LEU A 516 21.72 1.22 9.67
N TYR A 517 21.29 2.40 10.11
CA TYR A 517 20.85 2.59 11.49
C TYR A 517 19.56 1.82 11.81
N GLU A 518 18.58 1.83 10.90
CA GLU A 518 17.29 1.17 11.10
C GLU A 518 17.37 -0.36 10.92
N TYR A 519 18.12 -0.84 9.93
CA TYR A 519 18.09 -2.25 9.51
C TYR A 519 19.42 -3.00 9.69
N GLY A 520 20.51 -2.30 10.00
CA GLY A 520 21.86 -2.86 9.86
C GLY A 520 22.18 -3.18 8.40
N GLY A 521 23.02 -4.19 8.17
CA GLY A 521 23.31 -4.71 6.84
C GLY A 521 24.52 -4.05 6.18
N ILE A 522 24.61 -4.20 4.86
CA ILE A 522 25.69 -3.70 4.02
C ILE A 522 25.10 -2.77 2.96
N TYR A 523 25.44 -1.50 3.00
CA TYR A 523 25.16 -0.58 1.90
C TYR A 523 26.23 -0.73 0.82
N MET A 524 25.79 -0.74 -0.45
CA MET A 524 26.65 -0.67 -1.63
C MET A 524 26.13 0.36 -2.64
N ASP A 525 27.04 1.17 -3.19
CA ASP A 525 26.75 1.97 -4.37
C ASP A 525 26.40 1.05 -5.55
N THR A 526 25.49 1.49 -6.42
CA THR A 526 24.92 0.64 -7.49
C THR A 526 25.92 0.16 -8.54
N ASP A 527 27.10 0.77 -8.60
CA ASP A 527 28.23 0.41 -9.47
C ASP A 527 29.33 -0.39 -8.73
N MET A 528 29.01 -0.96 -7.57
CA MET A 528 29.84 -1.95 -6.86
C MET A 528 29.61 -3.35 -7.42
N GLU A 529 30.61 -3.98 -8.04
CA GLU A 529 30.57 -5.38 -8.44
C GLU A 529 31.07 -6.27 -7.30
N VAL A 530 30.32 -7.31 -6.95
CA VAL A 530 30.75 -8.34 -5.99
C VAL A 530 31.45 -9.45 -6.76
N LEU A 531 32.66 -9.82 -6.33
CA LEU A 531 33.50 -10.81 -7.01
C LEU A 531 33.43 -12.18 -6.35
N ARG A 532 33.04 -12.23 -5.06
CA ARG A 532 32.83 -13.46 -4.28
C ARG A 532 32.00 -13.17 -3.03
N ASN A 533 31.57 -14.24 -2.35
CA ASN A 533 30.76 -14.17 -1.14
C ASN A 533 31.46 -13.34 -0.03
N ILE A 534 30.67 -12.58 0.74
CA ILE A 534 31.14 -11.60 1.75
C ILE A 534 30.68 -11.95 3.18
N ASP A 535 30.30 -13.20 3.43
CA ASP A 535 29.72 -13.64 4.70
C ASP A 535 30.68 -13.50 5.88
N GLU A 536 31.98 -13.66 5.65
CA GLU A 536 32.99 -13.58 6.71
C GLU A 536 33.05 -12.22 7.40
N PHE A 537 32.52 -11.17 6.77
CA PHE A 537 32.48 -9.82 7.35
C PHE A 537 31.25 -9.57 8.22
N LEU A 538 30.30 -10.51 8.28
CA LEU A 538 29.05 -10.33 9.03
C LEU A 538 29.20 -10.47 10.54
N THR A 539 30.34 -10.96 11.03
CA THR A 539 30.63 -11.16 12.46
C THR A 539 31.07 -9.89 13.18
N TYR A 540 31.38 -8.82 12.44
CA TYR A 540 31.81 -7.52 12.98
C TYR A 540 30.61 -6.64 13.36
N ASP A 541 30.81 -5.60 14.17
CA ASP A 541 29.73 -4.65 14.51
C ASP A 541 29.50 -3.62 13.39
N GLY A 542 30.47 -3.49 12.50
CA GLY A 542 30.39 -2.73 11.27
C GLY A 542 31.72 -2.78 10.53
N PHE A 543 31.72 -2.38 9.26
CA PHE A 543 32.97 -2.20 8.53
C PHE A 543 32.90 -1.13 7.44
N VAL A 544 34.06 -0.58 7.12
CA VAL A 544 34.30 0.28 5.96
C VAL A 544 35.60 -0.11 5.26
N CYS A 545 35.82 0.41 4.05
CA CYS A 545 37.02 0.16 3.28
C CYS A 545 37.74 1.47 2.96
N ALA A 546 39.06 1.44 2.84
CA ALA A 546 39.83 2.52 2.23
C ALA A 546 39.55 2.65 0.71
N GLU A 547 39.53 3.87 0.17
CA GLU A 547 39.67 4.10 -1.29
C GLU A 547 41.03 4.69 -1.68
N SER A 548 41.86 5.05 -0.70
CA SER A 548 43.25 5.50 -0.85
C SER A 548 43.97 5.43 0.50
N HIS A 549 45.28 5.72 0.54
CA HIS A 549 46.07 5.74 1.77
C HIS A 549 45.50 6.67 2.87
N HIS A 550 44.82 7.74 2.47
CA HIS A 550 44.35 8.83 3.34
C HIS A 550 42.83 8.93 3.50
N THR A 551 42.05 8.06 2.85
CA THR A 551 40.60 8.21 2.80
C THR A 551 39.88 6.88 2.80
N VAL A 552 38.91 6.74 3.71
CA VAL A 552 37.87 5.71 3.65
C VAL A 552 36.92 5.93 2.47
N CYS A 553 36.14 4.92 2.15
CA CYS A 553 35.12 4.89 1.12
C CYS A 553 33.80 4.51 1.78
N THR A 554 32.70 5.14 1.33
CA THR A 554 31.34 4.78 1.77
C THR A 554 30.52 4.18 0.64
N ALA A 555 31.16 3.86 -0.50
CA ALA A 555 30.57 3.07 -1.57
C ALA A 555 30.29 1.62 -1.13
N ILE A 556 30.94 1.17 -0.06
CA ILE A 556 30.57 0.00 0.72
C ILE A 556 30.77 0.30 2.19
N ILE A 557 29.72 0.15 2.98
CA ILE A 557 29.71 0.43 4.42
C ILE A 557 28.67 -0.47 5.08
N ALA A 558 29.02 -1.04 6.22
CA ALA A 558 28.17 -2.01 6.90
C ALA A 558 28.10 -1.73 8.40
N ALA A 559 26.98 -2.10 9.02
CA ALA A 559 26.76 -1.93 10.44
C ALA A 559 25.76 -2.95 10.98
N LYS A 560 25.86 -3.27 12.27
CA LYS A 560 24.74 -3.84 13.02
C LYS A 560 23.61 -2.80 13.15
N PRO A 561 22.35 -3.23 13.30
CA PRO A 561 21.24 -2.31 13.56
C PRO A 561 21.52 -1.47 14.80
N HIS A 562 21.13 -0.19 14.76
CA HIS A 562 21.29 0.76 15.87
C HIS A 562 22.73 0.95 16.36
N ALA A 563 23.73 0.78 15.49
CA ALA A 563 25.11 1.11 15.83
C ALA A 563 25.27 2.61 16.15
N GLU A 564 25.87 2.91 17.30
CA GLU A 564 25.97 4.29 17.82
C GLU A 564 26.75 5.21 16.88
N TRP A 565 27.83 4.71 16.28
CA TRP A 565 28.62 5.49 15.32
C TRP A 565 27.83 5.88 14.05
N VAL A 566 26.88 5.05 13.62
CA VAL A 566 25.98 5.38 12.50
C VAL A 566 24.99 6.46 12.93
N LYS A 567 24.47 6.36 14.16
CA LYS A 567 23.56 7.34 14.74
C LYS A 567 24.21 8.71 14.84
N GLU A 568 25.43 8.80 15.36
CA GLU A 568 26.18 10.05 15.50
C GLU A 568 26.38 10.74 14.13
N LEU A 569 26.76 9.97 13.11
CA LEU A 569 26.88 10.47 11.73
C LEU A 569 25.54 10.89 11.13
N LEU A 570 24.46 10.15 11.42
CA LEU A 570 23.12 10.45 10.93
C LEU A 570 22.56 11.73 11.58
N ASP A 571 22.81 11.92 12.86
CA ASP A 571 22.35 13.07 13.64
C ASP A 571 23.00 14.38 13.16
N GLU A 572 24.22 14.34 12.60
CA GLU A 572 24.83 15.53 11.96
C GLU A 572 23.91 16.14 10.87
N TYR A 573 23.18 15.30 10.12
CA TYR A 573 22.29 15.75 9.05
C TYR A 573 21.02 16.44 9.57
N GLN A 574 20.69 16.29 10.85
CA GLN A 574 19.54 16.97 11.47
C GLN A 574 19.84 18.45 11.75
N HIS A 575 21.12 18.83 11.79
CA HIS A 575 21.58 20.15 12.20
C HIS A 575 22.20 20.98 11.07
N ILE A 576 22.13 20.49 9.82
CA ILE A 576 22.68 21.16 8.65
C ILE A 576 21.64 21.28 7.54
N SER A 577 21.84 22.27 6.67
CA SER A 577 21.05 22.49 5.45
C SER A 577 21.93 22.25 4.23
N PHE A 578 21.33 21.77 3.13
CA PHE A 578 22.07 21.57 1.88
C PHE A 578 22.34 22.89 1.16
N VAL A 579 21.45 23.88 1.30
CA VAL A 579 21.65 25.26 0.89
C VAL A 579 22.09 26.06 2.11
N LYS A 580 23.29 26.63 2.06
CA LYS A 580 23.86 27.44 3.15
C LYS A 580 23.31 28.86 3.11
N GLU A 581 23.54 29.63 4.18
CA GLU A 581 23.09 31.03 4.30
C GLU A 581 23.59 31.94 3.16
N ASP A 582 24.78 31.65 2.62
CA ASP A 582 25.37 32.37 1.48
C ASP A 582 24.87 31.87 0.11
N ASN A 583 23.82 31.04 0.08
CA ASN A 583 23.28 30.33 -1.08
C ASN A 583 24.23 29.32 -1.75
N SER A 584 25.42 29.05 -1.19
CA SER A 584 26.27 27.96 -1.66
C SER A 584 25.71 26.60 -1.23
N LEU A 585 26.09 25.54 -1.95
CA LEU A 585 25.61 24.18 -1.66
C LEU A 585 26.60 23.43 -0.77
N ASP A 586 26.10 22.75 0.27
CA ASP A 586 26.88 21.80 1.06
C ASP A 586 27.12 20.51 0.28
N THR A 587 28.20 20.54 -0.48
CA THR A 587 28.67 19.43 -1.31
C THR A 587 29.73 18.57 -0.61
N LEU A 588 29.81 18.60 0.72
CA LEU A 588 30.70 17.72 1.49
C LEU A 588 30.13 16.30 1.51
N PRO A 589 30.78 15.31 0.86
CA PRO A 589 30.24 13.96 0.75
C PRO A 589 30.31 13.22 2.09
N ASN A 590 29.43 12.23 2.26
CA ASN A 590 29.39 11.34 3.43
C ASN A 590 30.77 10.73 3.74
N THR A 591 31.54 10.34 2.73
CA THR A 591 32.91 9.84 2.88
C THR A 591 33.82 10.76 3.69
N LYS A 592 33.73 12.08 3.45
CA LYS A 592 34.54 13.08 4.16
C LYS A 592 34.03 13.36 5.57
N ARG A 593 32.72 13.21 5.80
CA ARG A 593 32.13 13.30 7.14
C ARG A 593 32.57 12.11 8.00
N LEU A 594 32.46 10.91 7.46
CA LEU A 594 32.97 9.69 8.10
C LEU A 594 34.48 9.79 8.39
N GLN A 595 35.29 10.25 7.43
CA GLN A 595 36.73 10.43 7.67
C GLN A 595 37.01 11.38 8.85
N ARG A 596 36.34 12.54 8.92
CA ARG A 596 36.49 13.49 10.04
C ARG A 596 36.02 12.90 11.37
N TYR A 597 34.94 12.15 11.34
CA TYR A 597 34.43 11.43 12.50
C TYR A 597 35.47 10.42 13.03
N LEU A 598 36.07 9.65 12.13
CA LEU A 598 37.12 8.68 12.44
C LEU A 598 38.38 9.33 13.02
N GLU A 599 38.84 10.43 12.43
CA GLU A 599 39.97 11.23 12.92
C GLU A 599 39.70 11.77 14.33
N LYS A 600 38.52 12.35 14.55
CA LYS A 600 38.16 12.99 15.81
C LYS A 600 37.92 11.99 16.94
N LYS A 601 37.21 10.90 16.66
CA LYS A 601 36.78 9.93 17.68
C LYS A 601 37.85 8.86 17.96
N TYR A 602 38.55 8.41 16.93
CA TYR A 602 39.46 7.26 17.03
C TYR A 602 40.91 7.58 16.68
N SER A 603 41.25 8.84 16.38
CA SER A 603 42.60 9.24 15.94
C SER A 603 43.09 8.42 14.73
N TYR A 604 42.16 8.07 13.83
CA TYR A 604 42.45 7.27 12.65
C TYR A 604 43.04 8.13 11.52
N HIS A 605 44.19 7.72 10.98
CA HIS A 605 44.91 8.50 9.97
C HIS A 605 45.30 7.72 8.70
N TRP A 606 45.52 6.40 8.77
CA TRP A 606 46.17 5.63 7.69
C TRP A 606 45.45 4.31 7.44
N ALA A 607 45.35 3.90 6.18
CA ALA A 607 44.47 2.81 5.76
C ALA A 607 45.16 1.59 5.11
N ASP A 608 46.39 1.28 5.51
CA ASP A 608 47.21 0.25 4.84
C ASP A 608 46.99 -1.17 5.36
N THR A 609 46.54 -1.28 6.61
CA THR A 609 46.32 -2.55 7.32
C THR A 609 44.89 -2.64 7.83
N VAL A 610 44.43 -3.88 8.03
CA VAL A 610 43.12 -4.13 8.67
C VAL A 610 43.22 -3.61 10.10
N GLN A 611 42.30 -2.72 10.46
CA GLN A 611 42.25 -2.10 11.78
C GLN A 611 40.89 -2.37 12.41
N GLU A 612 40.92 -2.78 13.68
CA GLU A 612 39.74 -2.89 14.53
C GLU A 612 39.72 -1.67 15.45
N LEU A 613 38.65 -0.89 15.38
CA LEU A 613 38.35 0.20 16.28
C LEU A 613 37.50 -0.30 17.46
N GLU A 614 37.21 0.58 18.42
CA GLU A 614 36.33 0.24 19.54
C GLU A 614 34.99 -0.33 19.06
N GLU A 615 34.39 -1.17 19.89
CA GLU A 615 33.11 -1.82 19.61
C GLU A 615 33.10 -2.74 18.38
N GLY A 616 34.25 -3.23 17.90
CA GLY A 616 34.31 -4.20 16.80
C GLY A 616 34.03 -3.62 15.41
N PHE A 617 34.29 -2.32 15.23
CA PHE A 617 34.18 -1.62 13.95
C PHE A 617 35.47 -1.76 13.14
N MET A 618 35.38 -2.37 11.95
CA MET A 618 36.55 -2.71 11.14
C MET A 618 36.80 -1.70 10.01
N ILE A 619 38.07 -1.37 9.79
CA ILE A 619 38.51 -0.63 8.60
C ILE A 619 39.45 -1.52 7.79
N PHE A 620 39.03 -1.84 6.57
CA PHE A 620 39.78 -2.67 5.65
C PHE A 620 40.63 -1.85 4.67
N PRO A 621 41.83 -2.34 4.29
CA PRO A 621 42.62 -1.72 3.25
C PRO A 621 41.93 -1.77 1.90
N GLN A 622 42.35 -0.87 1.01
CA GLN A 622 41.79 -0.68 -0.32
C GLN A 622 41.57 -1.97 -1.13
N LYS A 623 42.53 -2.91 -1.04
CA LYS A 623 42.53 -4.16 -1.80
C LYS A 623 41.34 -5.09 -1.52
N TYR A 624 40.63 -4.90 -0.41
CA TYR A 624 39.48 -5.74 -0.05
C TYR A 624 38.23 -5.38 -0.84
N PHE A 625 37.85 -4.09 -0.86
CA PHE A 625 36.56 -3.69 -1.41
C PHE A 625 36.62 -2.55 -2.43
N SER A 626 37.78 -1.92 -2.65
CA SER A 626 37.91 -0.85 -3.64
C SER A 626 39.28 -0.86 -4.34
N PRO A 627 39.69 -1.98 -4.97
CA PRO A 627 41.06 -2.23 -5.45
C PRO A 627 41.54 -1.24 -6.52
N LEU A 628 40.64 -0.49 -7.15
CA LEU A 628 40.97 0.58 -8.07
C LEU A 628 41.12 1.90 -7.30
N ASN A 629 42.29 2.51 -7.35
CA ASN A 629 42.53 3.77 -6.66
C ASN A 629 41.90 4.96 -7.35
N CYS A 630 41.06 5.71 -6.64
CA CYS A 630 40.29 6.79 -7.24
C CYS A 630 41.15 8.00 -7.64
N PHE A 631 42.30 8.20 -6.97
CA PHE A 631 43.20 9.33 -7.18
C PHE A 631 44.36 9.03 -8.12
N THR A 632 44.87 7.80 -8.14
CA THR A 632 45.94 7.42 -9.06
C THR A 632 45.38 6.67 -10.27
N GLY A 633 44.28 5.91 -10.14
CA GLY A 633 43.80 5.01 -11.18
C GLY A 633 44.67 3.75 -11.32
N VAL A 634 45.45 3.42 -10.29
CA VAL A 634 46.20 2.16 -10.18
C VAL A 634 45.26 1.07 -9.68
N LEU A 635 45.30 -0.09 -10.32
CA LEU A 635 44.53 -1.27 -9.94
C LEU A 635 45.40 -2.22 -9.11
N ASN A 636 44.91 -2.61 -7.94
CA ASN A 636 45.57 -3.55 -7.03
C ASN A 636 44.60 -4.70 -6.66
N LEU A 637 44.42 -5.63 -7.59
CA LEU A 637 43.65 -6.86 -7.37
C LEU A 637 44.50 -7.88 -6.62
N THR A 638 43.93 -8.49 -5.59
CA THR A 638 44.60 -9.50 -4.76
C THR A 638 43.64 -10.65 -4.48
N ASP A 639 44.15 -11.75 -3.92
CA ASP A 639 43.33 -12.85 -3.42
C ASP A 639 42.42 -12.43 -2.24
N ASN A 640 42.57 -11.21 -1.71
CA ASN A 640 41.72 -10.63 -0.68
C ASN A 640 40.65 -9.69 -1.25
N THR A 641 40.50 -9.58 -2.57
CA THR A 641 39.49 -8.70 -3.19
C THR A 641 38.11 -9.35 -3.25
N TYR A 642 37.14 -8.74 -2.58
CA TYR A 642 35.74 -9.17 -2.52
C TYR A 642 34.81 -8.38 -3.43
N THR A 643 35.10 -7.09 -3.61
CA THR A 643 34.28 -6.21 -4.45
C THR A 643 35.14 -5.27 -5.29
N PHE A 644 34.52 -4.69 -6.31
CA PHE A 644 35.15 -3.79 -7.27
C PHE A 644 34.25 -2.58 -7.51
N HIS A 645 34.75 -1.39 -7.17
CA HIS A 645 34.07 -0.13 -7.42
C HIS A 645 34.41 0.40 -8.81
N HIS A 646 33.41 0.49 -9.70
CA HIS A 646 33.62 0.96 -11.08
C HIS A 646 33.80 2.48 -11.22
N TYR A 647 33.46 3.27 -10.20
CA TYR A 647 33.51 4.73 -10.22
C TYR A 647 32.82 5.35 -11.44
N ASP A 648 31.61 4.91 -11.77
CA ASP A 648 30.86 5.34 -12.97
C ASP A 648 30.63 6.88 -12.95
N ASN A 649 30.51 7.46 -11.73
CA ASN A 649 30.37 8.91 -11.50
C ASN A 649 29.28 9.50 -12.41
N THR A 650 28.13 8.83 -12.54
CA THR A 650 27.03 9.16 -13.45
C THR A 650 26.46 10.57 -13.22
N TRP A 651 26.67 11.13 -12.03
CA TRP A 651 26.25 12.47 -11.64
C TRP A 651 27.23 13.62 -12.01
N LYS A 652 28.41 13.30 -12.57
CA LYS A 652 29.43 14.32 -12.94
C LYS A 652 29.44 14.63 -14.43
N SER A 653 29.74 15.89 -14.78
CA SER A 653 29.83 16.34 -16.18
C SER A 653 31.04 15.74 -16.91
N SER A 654 31.01 15.69 -18.24
CA SER A 654 32.14 15.21 -19.05
C SER A 654 33.44 15.99 -18.82
N LYS A 655 33.32 17.31 -18.53
CA LYS A 655 34.48 18.16 -18.17
C LYS A 655 35.09 17.73 -16.83
N ASP A 656 34.27 17.40 -15.84
CA ASP A 656 34.75 16.93 -14.53
C ASP A 656 35.41 15.55 -14.63
N LYS A 657 34.85 14.66 -15.47
CA LYS A 657 35.45 13.34 -15.74
C LYS A 657 36.82 13.47 -16.43
N LEU A 658 36.98 14.41 -17.36
CA LEU A 658 38.28 14.70 -17.99
C LEU A 658 39.28 15.28 -16.98
N LYS A 659 38.86 16.25 -16.17
CA LYS A 659 39.69 16.82 -15.09
C LYS A 659 40.16 15.74 -14.12
N LYS A 660 39.29 14.80 -13.74
CA LYS A 660 39.67 13.64 -12.89
C LYS A 660 40.78 12.81 -13.54
N LYS A 661 40.66 12.46 -14.82
CA LYS A 661 41.70 11.69 -15.53
C LYS A 661 43.05 12.42 -15.57
N VAL A 662 43.05 13.73 -15.84
CA VAL A 662 44.28 14.54 -15.82
C VAL A 662 44.89 14.55 -14.42
N MET A 663 44.08 14.79 -13.39
CA MET A 663 44.55 14.76 -12.01
C MET A 663 45.06 13.38 -11.60
N GLN A 664 44.50 12.29 -12.13
CA GLN A 664 45.00 10.94 -11.88
C GLN A 664 46.42 10.74 -12.40
N VAL A 665 46.70 11.20 -13.62
CA VAL A 665 48.06 11.15 -14.19
C VAL A 665 49.03 11.99 -13.36
N VAL A 666 48.64 13.21 -12.96
CA VAL A 666 49.48 14.06 -12.10
C VAL A 666 49.75 13.39 -10.76
N THR A 667 48.73 12.81 -10.13
CA THR A 667 48.84 12.16 -8.82
C THR A 667 49.73 10.92 -8.87
N LYS A 668 49.69 10.15 -9.98
CA LYS A 668 50.63 9.03 -10.19
C LYS A 668 52.09 9.48 -10.16
N VAL A 669 52.39 10.69 -10.61
CA VAL A 669 53.77 11.22 -10.68
C VAL A 669 54.22 11.80 -9.34
N ILE A 670 53.37 12.58 -8.67
CA ILE A 670 53.75 13.27 -7.42
C ILE A 670 53.56 12.43 -6.15
N GLY A 671 52.82 11.32 -6.24
CA GLY A 671 52.46 10.48 -5.09
C GLY A 671 51.24 11.00 -4.31
N GLU A 672 50.56 10.11 -3.59
CA GLU A 672 49.36 10.45 -2.81
C GLU A 672 49.66 11.41 -1.67
N ASP A 673 50.78 11.25 -0.98
CA ASP A 673 51.16 12.10 0.16
C ASP A 673 51.40 13.55 -0.24
N THR A 674 52.07 13.76 -1.38
CA THR A 674 52.30 15.10 -1.93
C THR A 674 50.97 15.75 -2.32
N ARG A 675 50.08 14.98 -2.96
CA ARG A 675 48.73 15.46 -3.28
C ARG A 675 47.96 15.82 -2.01
N TYR A 676 48.01 14.98 -1.00
CA TYR A 676 47.31 15.18 0.27
C TYR A 676 47.77 16.48 0.94
N LYS A 677 49.09 16.68 1.10
CA LYS A 677 49.69 17.92 1.63
C LYS A 677 49.29 19.16 0.84
N LEU A 678 49.25 19.08 -0.50
CA LEU A 678 48.82 20.19 -1.36
C LEU A 678 47.33 20.54 -1.18
N VAL A 679 46.48 19.53 -0.95
CA VAL A 679 45.06 19.75 -0.67
C VAL A 679 44.88 20.40 0.69
N GLU A 680 45.60 19.95 1.73
CA GLU A 680 45.57 20.56 3.07
C GLU A 680 46.02 22.02 3.07
N LEU A 681 47.12 22.33 2.38
CA LEU A 681 47.63 23.70 2.22
C LEU A 681 46.59 24.62 1.56
N LYS A 682 45.77 24.07 0.67
CA LYS A 682 44.72 24.82 -0.04
C LYS A 682 43.43 24.97 0.78
N SER A 683 43.13 24.02 1.68
CA SER A 683 41.94 24.08 2.55
C SER A 683 42.12 24.95 3.80
N GLY A 684 43.31 25.55 4.01
CA GLY A 684 43.55 26.49 5.10
C GLY A 684 43.65 25.84 6.49
N SER A 685 43.76 24.51 6.55
CA SER A 685 43.87 23.73 7.79
C SER A 685 45.29 23.69 8.39
N GLY A 686 46.21 24.48 7.83
CA GLY A 686 47.60 24.64 8.29
C GLY A 686 47.90 26.06 8.77
N LYS A 687 47.05 26.63 9.61
CA LYS A 687 47.46 27.70 10.54
C LYS A 687 47.27 27.14 11.95
N GLU A 688 48.41 27.01 12.63
CA GLU A 688 48.58 26.57 14.02
C GLU A 688 47.57 27.17 15.00
#